data_AF-A0A2T5LFG9-F1
#
_entry.id   AF-A0A2T5LFG9-F1
#
_cell.length_a   1.000
_cell.length_b   1.000
_cell.length_c   1.000
_cell.angle_alpha   90.00
_cell.angle_beta   90.00
_cell.angle_gamma   90.00
#
_symmetry.space_group_name_H-M   'P 1'
#
loop_
_entity.id
_entity.type
_entity.pdbx_description
1 polymer ?
#
loop_
_entity_poly.entity_id
_entity_poly.type
_entity_poly.pdbx_seq_one_letter_code
_entity_poly.pdbx_strand_id
1 'polypeptide(L)'
;MKRKDRLALGLALGGVLLVAAWVAVAPPAKLVGQGSASKPVSAASTPSRVVSTPLPAQRRTAGVPVGLASITATPGAEPPPLFTYNQEVTPQKEDGYTLYPVKIDVDQALAAALSGRMTLVTPDGTKVSLAYDRHITHDDGNWTWIGREDSDDTKTDSVITFGSNATFGTLPSVNGQQLKLTTIHGKTYLASAPLAQLKEGVRPGGDTLVTAGGTNVAASASPSVVTSAAPSLSGTIPTVDVMIGFTTGYAAYRGGTDVATTAITNLVDNANSILLNSNVQADFRLVGTMEVAYPDTGDNGDTLSLLASGSTAATPGSLRFYRDQYGADLVSLVRRYDTSQNGCGIAYIPQANYATTGPDQAFSVIGDGSVDLGNGYTSYCAVTTLAHEMGHNLGAQHNRQTNSTGGLFAFSYGYRNDSAGFYDVMSYGLDGQEAERLYSTPNRSICKGLPCGDAASADVARTLSQTMPIAATFRATVGPPVDTSQPGQIVGQNGRCLDGRGGSTANGTAVQVWACNGLRQQQWVQHPFDDTIWGGADLVLDVTGYGTTSGTPVQLFAPEKTSNQRWSFHESAIVAAGGRVLDAISFGSANGTRLQLYDDVGSPNQRWMFYPASGQIRIDTGRCLDVQGGGNSLGTPVQLWDCLGNPNQTFHLGPNGSIVSAGGLCLDATGYGMTNGTLLQMWNCTGAANQRWRLRGEIRALNSDMCLQDPGNGQINGAQTQVGACQGTANQRWEYQPN
;
A
#
# COMPACT_ATOMS: atom_id res chain seq x y z
N MET A 1 -23.85 -62.26 11.56
CA MET A 1 -22.78 -63.17 12.04
C MET A 1 -22.04 -62.45 13.18
N LYS A 2 -22.29 -62.77 14.46
CA LYS A 2 -21.40 -63.54 15.40
C LYS A 2 -19.91 -63.09 15.28
N ARG A 3 -19.13 -62.71 16.31
CA ARG A 3 -19.14 -62.94 17.77
C ARG A 3 -18.00 -62.12 18.45
N LYS A 4 -18.26 -61.61 19.67
CA LYS A 4 -17.47 -61.70 20.95
C LYS A 4 -16.06 -61.09 21.14
N ASP A 5 -16.01 -60.09 22.06
CA ASP A 5 -15.51 -60.12 23.46
C ASP A 5 -14.07 -60.51 23.89
N ARG A 6 -13.58 -59.69 24.86
CA ARG A 6 -12.65 -59.93 26.02
C ARG A 6 -11.13 -59.80 25.79
N LEU A 7 -10.27 -59.47 26.76
CA LEU A 7 -10.24 -58.76 28.07
C LEU A 7 -8.78 -58.88 28.61
N ALA A 8 -8.44 -58.08 29.64
CA ALA A 8 -7.33 -58.22 30.62
C ALA A 8 -5.95 -57.64 30.24
N LEU A 9 -5.37 -56.65 30.95
CA LEU A 9 -5.02 -56.45 32.39
C LEU A 9 -3.67 -57.10 32.76
N GLY A 10 -2.71 -56.27 33.20
CA GLY A 10 -1.43 -56.67 33.78
C GLY A 10 -0.80 -55.53 34.61
N LEU A 11 -1.02 -55.56 35.92
CA LEU A 11 -0.35 -54.79 36.97
C LEU A 11 0.98 -55.48 37.37
N ALA A 12 2.00 -54.70 37.74
CA ALA A 12 2.87 -54.87 38.93
C ALA A 12 3.93 -53.74 38.95
N LEU A 13 3.93 -52.77 39.87
CA LEU A 13 4.37 -52.78 41.28
C LEU A 13 5.86 -53.12 41.51
N GLY A 14 6.58 -52.13 42.03
CA GLY A 14 7.92 -52.26 42.62
C GLY A 14 8.34 -50.94 43.26
N GLY A 15 7.89 -50.69 44.50
CA GLY A 15 8.40 -49.62 45.37
C GLY A 15 9.41 -50.14 46.39
N VAL A 16 9.97 -49.19 47.18
CA VAL A 16 10.55 -49.25 48.56
C VAL A 16 11.69 -48.20 48.62
N LEU A 17 11.50 -47.04 49.28
CA LEU A 17 11.83 -46.69 50.70
C LEU A 17 13.34 -46.76 50.99
N LEU A 18 14.06 -45.90 51.73
CA LEU A 18 13.88 -44.77 52.65
C LEU A 18 15.34 -44.19 52.82
N VAL A 19 15.63 -42.96 53.24
CA VAL A 19 15.85 -42.54 54.64
C VAL A 19 16.18 -41.03 54.64
N ALA A 20 15.66 -40.33 55.65
CA ALA A 20 15.79 -38.91 55.92
C ALA A 20 17.06 -38.51 56.70
N ALA A 21 17.44 -37.23 56.66
CA ALA A 21 17.97 -36.51 57.83
C ALA A 21 17.85 -34.98 57.67
N TRP A 22 17.39 -34.34 58.74
CA TRP A 22 17.19 -32.91 58.98
C TRP A 22 18.50 -32.18 59.36
N VAL A 23 18.58 -30.85 59.16
CA VAL A 23 18.91 -29.83 60.20
C VAL A 23 18.32 -28.47 59.78
N ALA A 24 17.87 -27.70 60.76
CA ALA A 24 17.04 -26.50 60.70
C ALA A 24 17.79 -25.16 60.94
N VAL A 25 17.00 -24.07 60.90
CA VAL A 25 17.06 -22.80 61.68
C VAL A 25 17.38 -21.50 60.90
N ALA A 26 16.46 -20.53 61.04
CA ALA A 26 16.47 -19.12 60.60
C ALA A 26 16.74 -18.17 61.82
N PRO A 27 16.44 -16.84 61.80
CA PRO A 27 16.88 -15.65 61.04
C PRO A 27 17.49 -14.59 62.04
N PRO A 28 17.15 -13.27 62.04
CA PRO A 28 17.45 -12.14 61.13
C PRO A 28 18.40 -11.07 61.78
N ALA A 29 18.74 -9.98 61.07
CA ALA A 29 19.23 -8.76 61.73
C ALA A 29 18.73 -7.46 61.07
N LYS A 30 18.07 -6.63 61.90
CA LYS A 30 17.77 -5.19 61.74
C LYS A 30 18.71 -4.41 62.69
N LEU A 31 19.08 -3.18 62.32
CA LEU A 31 19.46 -2.04 63.17
C LEU A 31 18.99 -0.79 62.38
N VAL A 32 17.93 -0.03 62.72
CA VAL A 32 17.55 0.84 63.87
C VAL A 32 18.24 2.22 63.89
N GLY A 33 17.40 3.27 63.89
CA GLY A 33 17.67 4.67 64.31
C GLY A 33 16.73 5.66 63.60
N GLN A 34 15.50 5.92 64.09
CA GLN A 34 15.05 7.10 64.89
C GLN A 34 15.41 8.47 64.26
N GLY A 35 14.54 9.49 64.10
CA GLY A 35 13.15 9.73 64.46
C GLY A 35 12.73 11.20 64.21
N SER A 36 11.43 11.51 64.42
CA SER A 36 10.78 12.85 64.56
C SER A 36 10.67 13.69 63.28
N ALA A 37 9.73 14.61 63.03
CA ALA A 37 8.49 15.07 63.65
C ALA A 37 7.71 15.89 62.59
N SER A 38 6.47 16.23 62.91
CA SER A 38 5.42 16.84 62.08
C SER A 38 5.44 18.39 61.93
N LYS A 39 4.96 18.86 60.74
CA LYS A 39 4.18 20.10 60.42
C LYS A 39 4.91 21.49 60.40
N PRO A 40 4.30 22.59 59.87
CA PRO A 40 3.91 22.88 58.46
C PRO A 40 4.21 24.35 58.01
N VAL A 41 4.56 24.68 56.75
CA VAL A 41 4.47 26.09 56.28
C VAL A 41 4.18 26.17 54.77
N SER A 42 3.13 26.92 54.43
CA SER A 42 2.69 27.35 53.09
C SER A 42 3.67 28.32 52.42
N ALA A 43 3.81 28.28 51.10
CA ALA A 43 3.84 29.47 50.24
C ALA A 43 3.79 29.08 48.76
N ALA A 44 2.95 29.80 48.02
CA ALA A 44 2.78 29.71 46.58
C ALA A 44 4.00 30.24 45.81
N SER A 45 4.31 29.63 44.66
CA SER A 45 4.93 30.33 43.53
C SER A 45 4.80 29.49 42.24
N THR A 46 3.95 29.99 41.33
CA THR A 46 4.09 30.02 39.85
C THR A 46 4.62 28.78 39.11
N PRO A 47 3.86 28.19 38.15
CA PRO A 47 4.41 27.16 37.29
C PRO A 47 5.42 27.78 36.32
N SER A 48 6.66 27.32 36.40
CA SER A 48 7.69 27.62 35.40
C SER A 48 7.31 26.98 34.07
N ARG A 49 7.34 27.82 33.03
CA ARG A 49 7.23 27.52 31.61
C ARG A 49 8.12 26.32 31.26
N VAL A 50 7.51 25.17 30.98
CA VAL A 50 8.20 24.07 30.31
C VAL A 50 8.47 24.54 28.89
N VAL A 51 9.71 24.91 28.62
CA VAL A 51 10.21 25.12 27.26
C VAL A 51 10.23 23.73 26.63
N SER A 52 9.30 23.50 25.71
CA SER A 52 9.31 22.35 24.82
C SER A 52 10.58 22.39 23.98
N THR A 53 11.48 21.44 24.23
CA THR A 53 12.56 21.13 23.30
C THR A 53 11.95 20.54 22.02
N PRO A 54 12.35 20.98 20.81
CA PRO A 54 11.91 20.35 19.57
C PRO A 54 12.41 18.90 19.54
N LEU A 55 11.54 17.98 19.11
CA LEU A 55 11.91 16.59 18.83
C LEU A 55 13.00 16.56 17.73
N PRO A 56 13.98 15.64 17.80
CA PRO A 56 14.93 15.47 16.71
C PRO A 56 14.21 14.84 15.51
N ALA A 57 14.17 15.59 14.40
CA ALA A 57 13.78 15.07 13.09
C ALA A 57 14.80 14.01 12.63
N GLN A 58 14.52 12.74 12.91
CA GLN A 58 15.16 11.61 12.25
C GLN A 58 14.10 10.78 11.53
N ARG A 59 13.65 11.27 10.38
CA ARG A 59 12.99 10.45 9.35
C ARG A 59 13.56 10.80 7.98
N ARG A 60 13.70 9.75 7.18
CA ARG A 60 14.48 9.63 5.95
C ARG A 60 14.02 10.63 4.89
N THR A 61 14.93 11.48 4.43
CA THR A 61 14.80 12.18 3.15
C THR A 61 15.02 11.16 2.03
N ALA A 62 13.97 10.77 1.31
CA ALA A 62 14.12 10.08 0.03
C ALA A 62 14.69 11.08 -0.99
N GLY A 63 15.75 10.68 -1.72
CA GLY A 63 16.36 11.50 -2.74
C GLY A 63 15.43 11.68 -3.94
N VAL A 64 15.37 12.91 -4.45
CA VAL A 64 14.69 13.27 -5.70
C VAL A 64 15.33 12.51 -6.87
N PRO A 65 14.56 11.92 -7.81
CA PRO A 65 15.12 11.34 -9.02
C PRO A 65 15.81 12.45 -9.83
N VAL A 66 17.13 12.31 -10.03
CA VAL A 66 17.94 13.30 -10.74
C VAL A 66 17.66 13.21 -12.23
N GLY A 67 16.79 14.09 -12.70
CA GLY A 67 16.62 14.50 -14.09
C GLY A 67 16.58 16.02 -14.19
N LEU A 68 17.50 16.71 -13.52
CA LEU A 68 17.55 18.17 -13.57
C LEU A 68 18.16 18.63 -14.91
N ALA A 69 17.29 19.00 -15.84
CA ALA A 69 17.61 20.15 -16.69
C ALA A 69 17.89 21.33 -15.74
N SER A 70 18.99 22.03 -15.96
CA SER A 70 19.49 23.11 -15.10
C SER A 70 18.41 24.17 -14.84
N ILE A 71 17.69 24.06 -13.72
CA ILE A 71 16.78 25.13 -13.26
C ILE A 71 17.66 26.17 -12.59
N THR A 72 18.18 27.11 -13.37
CA THR A 72 18.79 28.33 -12.82
C THR A 72 17.67 29.16 -12.20
N ALA A 73 17.44 29.01 -10.90
CA ALA A 73 16.62 29.95 -10.15
C ALA A 73 17.30 31.32 -10.20
N THR A 74 16.70 32.27 -10.92
CA THR A 74 17.07 33.68 -10.81
C THR A 74 16.74 34.14 -9.39
N PRO A 75 17.71 34.66 -8.62
CA PRO A 75 17.41 35.23 -7.31
C PRO A 75 16.37 36.35 -7.45
N GLY A 76 15.17 36.14 -6.90
CA GLY A 76 14.10 37.14 -6.88
C GLY A 76 12.91 36.91 -7.84
N ALA A 77 12.89 35.86 -8.66
CA ALA A 77 11.69 35.48 -9.41
C ALA A 77 10.79 34.53 -8.59
N GLU A 78 9.49 34.84 -8.49
CA GLU A 78 8.53 34.00 -7.78
C GLU A 78 8.34 32.66 -8.53
N PRO A 79 8.36 31.50 -7.84
CA PRO A 79 8.15 30.21 -8.49
C PRO A 79 6.77 30.18 -9.18
N PRO A 80 6.66 29.62 -10.39
CA PRO A 80 5.38 29.49 -11.06
C PRO A 80 4.46 28.50 -10.30
N PRO A 81 3.14 28.63 -10.45
CA PRO A 81 2.19 27.81 -9.72
C PRO A 81 2.15 26.36 -10.21
N LEU A 82 1.66 25.45 -9.37
CA LEU A 82 1.49 24.02 -9.69
C LEU A 82 0.71 23.77 -10.98
N PHE A 83 -0.26 24.64 -11.28
CA PHE A 83 -1.14 24.47 -12.41
C PHE A 83 -1.53 25.79 -13.06
N THR A 84 -1.91 25.70 -14.33
CA THR A 84 -2.46 26.80 -15.10
C THR A 84 -3.88 26.47 -15.56
N TYR A 85 -4.76 27.45 -15.55
CA TYR A 85 -6.11 27.32 -16.09
C TYR A 85 -6.12 27.35 -17.61
N ASN A 86 -6.92 26.49 -18.23
CA ASN A 86 -7.26 26.66 -19.63
C ASN A 86 -8.39 27.70 -19.78
N GLN A 87 -8.01 28.95 -19.98
CA GLN A 87 -8.94 30.09 -20.10
C GLN A 87 -9.83 30.03 -21.35
N GLU A 88 -9.49 29.18 -22.33
CA GLU A 88 -10.30 28.99 -23.53
C GLU A 88 -11.49 28.05 -23.30
N VAL A 89 -11.52 27.34 -22.17
CA VAL A 89 -12.57 26.37 -21.84
C VAL A 89 -13.41 26.89 -20.69
N THR A 90 -14.72 27.04 -20.94
CA THR A 90 -15.69 27.46 -19.91
C THR A 90 -15.70 26.45 -18.75
N PRO A 91 -15.65 26.93 -17.49
CA PRO A 91 -15.81 26.07 -16.32
C PRO A 91 -17.11 25.27 -16.37
N GLN A 92 -17.05 24.01 -15.95
CA GLN A 92 -18.19 23.09 -15.98
C GLN A 92 -18.85 23.00 -14.60
N LYS A 93 -20.10 22.53 -14.56
CA LYS A 93 -20.80 22.22 -13.32
C LYS A 93 -20.96 20.72 -13.20
N GLU A 94 -20.59 20.18 -12.04
CA GLU A 94 -20.75 18.76 -11.75
C GLU A 94 -21.01 18.56 -10.27
N ASP A 95 -22.14 17.92 -9.94
CA ASP A 95 -22.54 17.58 -8.58
C ASP A 95 -22.41 18.77 -7.59
N GLY A 96 -22.75 19.98 -8.07
CA GLY A 96 -22.68 21.26 -7.35
C GLY A 96 -21.30 21.93 -7.27
N TYR A 97 -20.23 21.27 -7.72
CA TYR A 97 -18.92 21.89 -7.89
C TYR A 97 -18.84 22.67 -9.22
N THR A 98 -18.08 23.76 -9.21
CA THR A 98 -17.53 24.36 -10.43
C THR A 98 -16.19 23.72 -10.73
N LEU A 99 -16.06 23.12 -11.92
CA LEU A 99 -14.85 22.46 -12.40
C LEU A 99 -14.09 23.40 -13.34
N TYR A 100 -12.89 23.80 -12.92
CA TYR A 100 -11.98 24.62 -13.72
C TYR A 100 -10.94 23.70 -14.37
N PRO A 101 -10.90 23.58 -15.71
CA PRO A 101 -9.91 22.75 -16.38
C PRO A 101 -8.50 23.29 -16.12
N VAL A 102 -7.60 22.42 -15.65
CA VAL A 102 -6.23 22.79 -15.33
C VAL A 102 -5.23 21.88 -16.04
N LYS A 103 -4.09 22.47 -16.42
CA LYS A 103 -2.89 21.74 -16.79
C LYS A 103 -1.98 21.70 -15.56
N ILE A 104 -1.67 20.49 -15.09
CA ILE A 104 -0.74 20.25 -14.00
C ILE A 104 0.70 20.32 -14.54
N ASP A 105 1.58 20.98 -13.81
CA ASP A 105 3.01 21.02 -14.07
C ASP A 105 3.74 20.24 -12.95
N VAL A 106 4.05 18.98 -13.23
CA VAL A 106 4.72 18.07 -12.28
C VAL A 106 6.15 18.53 -11.98
N ASP A 107 6.81 19.23 -12.90
CA ASP A 107 8.15 19.78 -12.66
C ASP A 107 8.10 20.83 -11.55
N GLN A 108 7.00 21.59 -11.43
CA GLN A 108 6.80 22.51 -10.31
C GLN A 108 6.58 21.78 -8.99
N ALA A 109 5.89 20.63 -9.00
CA ALA A 109 5.74 19.83 -7.80
C ALA A 109 7.09 19.26 -7.32
N LEU A 110 7.93 18.81 -8.25
CA LEU A 110 9.30 18.36 -7.95
C LEU A 110 10.19 19.51 -7.47
N ALA A 111 10.12 20.67 -8.13
CA ALA A 111 10.82 21.87 -7.72
C ALA A 111 10.37 22.34 -6.33
N ALA A 112 9.08 22.24 -6.01
CA ALA A 112 8.53 22.58 -4.71
C ALA A 112 9.05 21.67 -3.58
N ALA A 113 9.26 20.39 -3.85
CA ALA A 113 9.89 19.47 -2.90
C ALA A 113 11.35 19.85 -2.60
N LEU A 114 12.06 20.47 -3.55
CA LEU A 114 13.44 20.96 -3.38
C LEU A 114 13.50 22.36 -2.76
N SER A 115 12.61 23.26 -3.18
CA SER A 115 12.56 24.66 -2.72
C SER A 115 11.91 24.79 -1.34
N GLY A 116 11.17 23.76 -0.91
CA GLY A 116 10.44 23.71 0.34
C GLY A 116 9.05 24.36 0.28
N ARG A 117 8.61 24.89 -0.88
CA ARG A 117 7.29 25.52 -1.01
C ARG A 117 6.65 25.31 -2.39
N MET A 118 5.33 25.10 -2.38
CA MET A 118 4.48 25.05 -3.56
C MET A 118 3.53 26.25 -3.58
N THR A 119 3.33 26.85 -4.75
CA THR A 119 2.33 27.93 -4.94
C THR A 119 1.15 27.41 -5.73
N LEU A 120 -0.05 27.71 -5.26
CA LEU A 120 -1.32 27.47 -5.95
C LEU A 120 -1.98 28.83 -6.24
N VAL A 121 -2.77 28.89 -7.30
CA VAL A 121 -3.59 30.07 -7.63
C VAL A 121 -5.03 29.60 -7.72
N THR A 122 -5.92 30.22 -6.96
CA THR A 122 -7.36 29.94 -7.00
C THR A 122 -8.04 30.62 -8.18
N PRO A 123 -9.31 30.27 -8.51
CA PRO A 123 -10.00 30.87 -9.65
C PRO A 123 -10.20 32.39 -9.55
N ASP A 124 -10.25 32.94 -8.33
CA ASP A 124 -10.34 34.38 -8.06
C ASP A 124 -8.96 35.09 -8.08
N GLY A 125 -7.88 34.35 -8.35
CA GLY A 125 -6.51 34.86 -8.38
C GLY A 125 -5.80 34.89 -7.04
N THR A 126 -6.44 34.46 -5.95
CA THR A 126 -5.79 34.32 -4.64
C THR A 126 -4.64 33.32 -4.71
N LYS A 127 -3.48 33.69 -4.19
CA LYS A 127 -2.31 32.80 -4.09
C LYS A 127 -2.32 32.09 -2.75
N VAL A 128 -2.15 30.77 -2.79
CA VAL A 128 -1.95 29.94 -1.60
C VAL A 128 -0.54 29.38 -1.65
N SER A 129 0.19 29.47 -0.55
CA SER A 129 1.54 28.94 -0.46
C SER A 129 1.59 27.80 0.55
N LEU A 130 1.97 26.62 0.07
CA LEU A 130 2.08 25.41 0.88
C LEU A 130 3.55 25.15 1.19
N ALA A 131 3.89 25.04 2.47
CA ALA A 131 5.17 24.52 2.93
C ALA A 131 5.22 23.01 2.66
N TYR A 132 6.32 22.57 2.06
CA TYR A 132 6.60 21.16 1.85
C TYR A 132 6.87 20.45 3.18
N ASP A 133 6.29 19.28 3.37
CA ASP A 133 6.58 18.38 4.49
C ASP A 133 7.34 17.15 3.99
N ARG A 134 6.70 16.35 3.13
CA ARG A 134 7.26 15.09 2.63
C ARG A 134 6.66 14.67 1.30
N HIS A 135 7.21 13.62 0.72
CA HIS A 135 6.64 12.98 -0.45
C HIS A 135 6.70 11.45 -0.33
N ILE A 136 5.89 10.75 -1.14
CA ILE A 136 5.79 9.29 -1.18
C ILE A 136 5.83 8.84 -2.63
N THR A 137 6.73 7.93 -2.98
CA THR A 137 6.76 7.26 -4.29
C THR A 137 6.12 5.89 -4.17
N HIS A 138 5.25 5.54 -5.11
CA HIS A 138 4.56 4.26 -5.17
C HIS A 138 5.11 3.38 -6.28
N ASP A 139 4.96 2.06 -6.13
CA ASP A 139 5.55 1.07 -7.04
C ASP A 139 4.86 1.06 -8.43
N ASP A 140 3.64 1.58 -8.52
CA ASP A 140 2.87 1.76 -9.77
C ASP A 140 3.24 3.05 -10.54
N GLY A 141 4.24 3.80 -10.04
CA GLY A 141 4.68 5.07 -10.63
C GLY A 141 3.88 6.28 -10.16
N ASN A 142 2.84 6.09 -9.33
CA ASN A 142 2.19 7.22 -8.66
C ASN A 142 3.15 7.87 -7.67
N TRP A 143 2.99 9.17 -7.46
CA TRP A 143 3.79 9.93 -6.52
C TRP A 143 2.94 10.95 -5.79
N THR A 144 3.11 11.06 -4.48
CA THR A 144 2.33 11.96 -3.63
C THR A 144 3.21 13.01 -2.98
N TRP A 145 2.83 14.26 -3.16
CA TRP A 145 3.39 15.43 -2.48
C TRP A 145 2.51 15.81 -1.30
N ILE A 146 3.12 16.09 -0.14
CA ILE A 146 2.41 16.42 1.10
C ILE A 146 2.99 17.71 1.68
N GLY A 147 2.11 18.63 2.05
CA GLY A 147 2.46 19.90 2.68
C GLY A 147 1.28 20.61 3.31
N ARG A 148 1.52 21.79 3.89
CA ARG A 148 0.53 22.58 4.66
C ARG A 148 0.62 24.06 4.36
N GLU A 149 -0.47 24.80 4.51
CA GLU A 149 -0.48 26.25 4.32
C GLU A 149 0.28 26.96 5.46
N ASP A 150 1.56 27.25 5.27
CA ASP A 150 2.49 27.66 6.35
C ASP A 150 2.67 26.59 7.45
N SER A 151 3.79 26.65 8.18
CA SER A 151 4.22 25.64 9.16
C SER A 151 3.39 25.64 10.46
N ASP A 152 2.10 25.92 10.38
CA ASP A 152 1.15 25.88 11.48
C ASP A 152 0.53 24.48 11.56
N ASP A 153 0.84 23.76 12.63
CA ASP A 153 0.35 22.41 12.91
C ASP A 153 -1.18 22.34 13.10
N THR A 154 -1.88 23.48 13.17
CA THR A 154 -3.35 23.53 13.20
C THR A 154 -3.99 23.55 11.81
N LYS A 155 -3.20 23.49 10.73
CA LYS A 155 -3.70 23.61 9.36
C LYS A 155 -3.69 22.28 8.62
N THR A 156 -4.72 22.11 7.81
CA THR A 156 -5.04 20.90 7.07
C THR A 156 -3.96 20.51 6.06
N ASP A 157 -3.57 19.23 6.07
CA ASP A 157 -2.69 18.66 5.06
C ASP A 157 -3.27 18.81 3.64
N SER A 158 -2.40 19.25 2.73
CA SER A 158 -2.59 19.10 1.30
C SER A 158 -1.85 17.86 0.85
N VAL A 159 -2.60 16.82 0.50
CA VAL A 159 -2.08 15.53 0.01
C VAL A 159 -2.43 15.43 -1.47
N ILE A 160 -1.43 15.57 -2.35
CA ILE A 160 -1.59 15.66 -3.79
C ILE A 160 -0.87 14.49 -4.46
N THR A 161 -1.62 13.59 -5.09
CA THR A 161 -1.12 12.41 -5.78
C THR A 161 -1.16 12.64 -7.29
N PHE A 162 -0.01 12.42 -7.93
CA PHE A 162 0.23 12.49 -9.36
C PHE A 162 0.37 11.09 -9.92
N GLY A 163 -0.48 10.75 -10.89
CA GLY A 163 -0.34 9.57 -11.73
C GLY A 163 -0.02 9.96 -13.17
N SER A 164 0.23 8.98 -14.03
CA SER A 164 0.63 9.18 -15.43
C SER A 164 -0.35 10.08 -16.21
N ASN A 165 -1.65 9.97 -15.93
CA ASN A 165 -2.73 10.70 -16.61
C ASN A 165 -3.73 11.36 -15.65
N ALA A 166 -3.38 11.48 -14.36
CA ALA A 166 -4.34 11.88 -13.33
C ALA A 166 -3.69 12.68 -12.20
N THR A 167 -4.47 13.54 -11.56
CA THR A 167 -4.04 14.22 -10.33
C THR A 167 -5.21 14.39 -9.39
N PHE A 168 -5.03 13.91 -8.17
CA PHE A 168 -5.99 14.03 -7.08
C PHE A 168 -5.33 14.74 -5.93
N GLY A 169 -6.06 15.63 -5.26
CA GLY A 169 -5.53 16.21 -4.05
C GLY A 169 -6.53 17.08 -3.33
N THR A 170 -6.41 17.08 -2.01
CA THR A 170 -7.20 18.00 -1.19
C THR A 170 -6.40 19.25 -0.93
N LEU A 171 -7.01 20.42 -1.07
CA LEU A 171 -6.37 21.71 -0.89
C LEU A 171 -7.02 22.46 0.28
N PRO A 172 -6.36 23.50 0.84
CA PRO A 172 -6.98 24.34 1.85
C PRO A 172 -8.20 25.06 1.27
N SER A 173 -9.19 25.29 2.12
CA SER A 173 -10.33 26.12 1.75
C SER A 173 -9.91 27.58 1.71
N VAL A 174 -10.35 28.33 0.71
CA VAL A 174 -10.00 29.73 0.50
C VAL A 174 -11.27 30.54 0.28
N ASN A 175 -11.43 31.66 0.98
CA ASN A 175 -12.58 32.57 0.81
C ASN A 175 -13.95 31.87 0.91
N GLY A 176 -14.07 30.89 1.82
CA GLY A 176 -15.31 30.11 2.00
C GLY A 176 -15.58 29.06 0.91
N GLN A 177 -14.62 28.82 0.01
CA GLN A 177 -14.66 27.76 -1.00
C GLN A 177 -13.84 26.56 -0.56
N GLN A 178 -14.40 25.37 -0.67
CA GLN A 178 -13.60 24.14 -0.64
C GLN A 178 -12.93 23.96 -2.01
N LEU A 179 -11.66 23.59 -1.99
CA LEU A 179 -10.86 23.35 -3.18
C LEU A 179 -10.31 21.92 -3.20
N LYS A 180 -10.37 21.27 -4.36
CA LYS A 180 -9.71 19.97 -4.59
C LYS A 180 -9.25 19.83 -6.04
N LEU A 181 -8.14 19.13 -6.24
CA LEU A 181 -7.76 18.60 -7.54
C LEU A 181 -8.47 17.26 -7.73
N THR A 182 -9.11 17.09 -8.87
CA THR A 182 -9.82 15.85 -9.21
C THR A 182 -9.71 15.58 -10.70
N THR A 183 -9.49 14.33 -11.06
CA THR A 183 -9.63 13.86 -12.44
C THR A 183 -11.01 13.22 -12.63
N ILE A 184 -11.76 13.70 -13.62
CA ILE A 184 -13.09 13.23 -13.97
C ILE A 184 -13.13 13.04 -15.48
N HIS A 185 -13.59 11.87 -15.93
CA HIS A 185 -13.60 11.46 -17.33
C HIS A 185 -12.24 11.70 -18.03
N GLY A 186 -11.14 11.40 -17.32
CA GLY A 186 -9.77 11.49 -17.82
C GLY A 186 -9.22 12.92 -17.93
N LYS A 187 -9.91 13.92 -17.39
CA LYS A 187 -9.47 15.32 -17.40
C LYS A 187 -9.32 15.84 -15.97
N THR A 188 -8.24 16.56 -15.71
CA THR A 188 -7.95 17.12 -14.40
C THR A 188 -8.55 18.52 -14.25
N TYR A 189 -9.21 18.72 -13.12
CA TYR A 189 -9.86 19.97 -12.76
C TYR A 189 -9.40 20.42 -11.38
N LEU A 190 -9.34 21.74 -11.19
CA LEU A 190 -9.54 22.32 -9.87
C LEU A 190 -11.05 22.45 -9.66
N ALA A 191 -11.60 21.70 -8.72
CA ALA A 191 -12.99 21.78 -8.32
C ALA A 191 -13.17 22.75 -7.15
N SER A 192 -14.19 23.61 -7.23
CA SER A 192 -14.53 24.59 -6.21
C SER A 192 -16.01 24.52 -5.87
N ALA A 193 -16.35 24.54 -4.58
CA ALA A 193 -17.73 24.67 -4.11
C ALA A 193 -17.81 25.52 -2.82
N PRO A 194 -18.87 26.30 -2.60
CA PRO A 194 -19.05 27.03 -1.35
C PRO A 194 -19.22 26.06 -0.17
N LEU A 195 -18.42 26.22 0.88
CA LEU A 195 -18.49 25.37 2.08
C LEU A 195 -19.89 25.35 2.69
N ALA A 196 -20.60 26.48 2.66
CA ALA A 196 -21.96 26.60 3.19
C ALA A 196 -23.00 25.74 2.42
N GLN A 197 -22.70 25.32 1.20
CA GLN A 197 -23.58 24.48 0.37
C GLN A 197 -23.20 23.00 0.43
N LEU A 198 -22.04 22.66 0.99
CA LEU A 198 -21.59 21.28 1.10
C LEU A 198 -22.14 20.64 2.38
N LYS A 199 -22.73 19.45 2.23
CA LYS A 199 -23.19 18.59 3.32
C LYS A 199 -22.51 17.24 3.18
N GLU A 200 -21.75 16.84 4.19
CA GLU A 200 -21.18 15.49 4.22
C GLU A 200 -22.33 14.47 4.31
N GLY A 201 -22.23 13.36 3.58
CA GLY A 201 -23.34 12.45 3.23
C GLY A 201 -24.45 12.25 4.28
N VAL A 202 -25.71 12.28 3.82
CA VAL A 202 -26.93 12.12 4.64
C VAL A 202 -27.03 10.71 5.24
N ARG A 203 -27.31 10.58 6.56
CA ARG A 203 -27.34 9.28 7.26
C ARG A 203 -28.57 9.11 8.19
N PRO A 204 -29.63 8.44 7.75
CA PRO A 204 -30.79 8.07 8.59
C PRO A 204 -30.57 6.86 9.52
N GLY A 205 -29.57 5.99 9.27
CA GLY A 205 -29.45 4.65 9.92
C GLY A 205 -28.15 4.29 10.65
N GLY A 206 -27.13 5.16 10.63
CA GLY A 206 -25.76 4.82 11.08
C GLY A 206 -24.93 4.10 10.01
N ASP A 207 -23.61 3.97 10.20
CA ASP A 207 -22.61 3.41 9.26
C ASP A 207 -21.77 2.28 9.86
N THR A 208 -22.25 1.69 10.96
CA THR A 208 -21.54 0.62 11.65
C THR A 208 -22.41 -0.61 11.70
N LEU A 209 -21.82 -1.76 11.38
CA LEU A 209 -22.42 -3.05 11.67
C LEU A 209 -21.67 -3.71 12.81
N VAL A 210 -22.35 -3.80 13.95
CA VAL A 210 -21.90 -4.59 15.08
C VAL A 210 -22.47 -6.00 14.94
N THR A 211 -21.61 -6.99 14.75
CA THR A 211 -22.05 -8.38 14.58
C THR A 211 -22.38 -8.98 15.97
N ALA A 212 -23.61 -9.47 16.13
CA ALA A 212 -24.09 -10.07 17.37
C ALA A 212 -23.36 -11.40 17.66
N GLY A 213 -22.34 -11.33 18.51
CA GLY A 213 -21.62 -12.49 19.05
C GLY A 213 -21.09 -12.29 20.47
N GLY A 214 -21.13 -11.06 21.00
CA GLY A 214 -20.95 -10.80 22.42
C GLY A 214 -22.32 -10.66 23.08
N THR A 215 -22.67 -11.56 23.98
CA THR A 215 -23.76 -11.32 24.94
C THR A 215 -23.61 -9.92 25.52
N ASN A 216 -24.69 -9.13 25.55
CA ASN A 216 -24.78 -7.88 26.29
C ASN A 216 -24.19 -8.08 27.70
N VAL A 217 -22.93 -7.70 27.91
CA VAL A 217 -22.39 -7.57 29.26
C VAL A 217 -22.95 -6.26 29.76
N ALA A 218 -24.11 -6.36 30.41
CA ALA A 218 -24.68 -5.30 31.20
C ALA A 218 -23.58 -4.63 32.02
N ALA A 219 -23.58 -3.29 32.02
CA ALA A 219 -22.72 -2.42 32.80
C ALA A 219 -22.71 -2.81 34.28
N SER A 220 -21.89 -3.78 34.67
CA SER A 220 -21.72 -4.26 36.05
C SER A 220 -20.59 -5.28 36.20
N ALA A 221 -19.51 -5.15 35.42
CA ALA A 221 -18.26 -5.78 35.78
C ALA A 221 -17.14 -4.82 35.39
N SER A 222 -16.39 -4.33 36.37
CA SER A 222 -15.12 -3.67 36.13
C SER A 222 -14.34 -4.55 35.15
N PRO A 223 -13.94 -4.05 33.97
CA PRO A 223 -13.14 -4.85 33.08
C PRO A 223 -11.89 -5.24 33.87
N SER A 224 -11.57 -6.53 33.86
CA SER A 224 -10.24 -6.95 34.28
C SER A 224 -9.30 -6.13 33.41
N VAL A 225 -8.64 -5.15 34.01
CA VAL A 225 -7.62 -4.36 33.36
C VAL A 225 -6.61 -5.39 32.92
N VAL A 226 -6.61 -5.72 31.63
CA VAL A 226 -5.46 -6.37 31.03
C VAL A 226 -4.39 -5.30 31.10
N THR A 227 -3.65 -5.27 32.21
CA THR A 227 -2.39 -4.56 32.34
C THR A 227 -1.35 -5.30 31.49
N SER A 228 -1.66 -5.58 30.23
CA SER A 228 -0.60 -5.78 29.26
C SER A 228 -0.06 -4.38 29.01
N ALA A 229 1.11 -4.10 29.58
CA ALA A 229 1.95 -3.04 29.06
C ALA A 229 1.94 -3.15 27.53
N ALA A 230 1.84 -2.02 26.84
CA ALA A 230 2.03 -1.97 25.40
C ALA A 230 3.26 -2.83 25.09
N PRO A 231 3.17 -3.82 24.18
CA PRO A 231 4.35 -4.57 23.79
C PRO A 231 5.41 -3.55 23.41
N SER A 232 6.61 -3.66 23.98
CA SER A 232 7.71 -2.79 23.62
C SER A 232 7.85 -2.88 22.11
N LEU A 233 7.61 -1.78 21.41
CA LEU A 233 7.77 -1.69 19.97
C LEU A 233 9.17 -2.20 19.64
N SER A 234 9.23 -3.37 19.00
CA SER A 234 10.30 -3.65 18.06
C SER A 234 10.42 -2.40 17.18
N GLY A 235 11.62 -1.90 16.90
CA GLY A 235 11.83 -0.63 16.17
C GLY A 235 11.29 -0.59 14.72
N THR A 236 10.36 -1.48 14.36
CA THR A 236 9.63 -1.57 13.10
C THR A 236 8.22 -1.03 13.26
N ILE A 237 7.85 -0.05 12.45
CA ILE A 237 6.49 0.50 12.37
C ILE A 237 5.57 -0.60 11.79
N PRO A 238 4.45 -0.96 12.45
CA PRO A 238 3.48 -1.91 11.89
C PRO A 238 2.89 -1.38 10.58
N THR A 239 2.90 -2.22 9.55
CA THR A 239 2.30 -1.93 8.25
C THR A 239 1.09 -2.85 8.07
N VAL A 240 -0.09 -2.27 7.90
CA VAL A 240 -1.33 -2.98 7.60
C VAL A 240 -1.51 -3.00 6.10
N ASP A 241 -1.53 -4.19 5.50
CA ASP A 241 -1.71 -4.36 4.07
C ASP A 241 -3.18 -4.19 3.69
N VAL A 242 -3.46 -3.39 2.66
CA VAL A 242 -4.82 -3.07 2.25
C VAL A 242 -5.02 -3.39 0.78
N MET A 243 -6.09 -4.10 0.47
CA MET A 243 -6.60 -4.24 -0.89
C MET A 243 -7.83 -3.35 -1.07
N ILE A 244 -7.88 -2.59 -2.17
CA ILE A 244 -9.01 -1.70 -2.44
C ILE A 244 -9.61 -2.03 -3.80
N GLY A 245 -10.81 -2.59 -3.79
CA GLY A 245 -11.60 -2.73 -5.01
C GLY A 245 -12.32 -1.44 -5.39
N PHE A 246 -12.72 -1.33 -6.65
CA PHE A 246 -13.56 -0.24 -7.13
C PHE A 246 -14.57 -0.71 -8.19
N THR A 247 -15.70 -0.04 -8.33
CA THR A 247 -16.71 -0.43 -9.31
C THR A 247 -16.34 0.00 -10.73
N THR A 248 -16.85 -0.72 -11.73
CA THR A 248 -16.77 -0.32 -13.15
C THR A 248 -17.32 1.09 -13.40
N GLY A 249 -18.41 1.46 -12.71
CA GLY A 249 -18.99 2.80 -12.83
C GLY A 249 -18.09 3.88 -12.23
N TYR A 250 -17.40 3.60 -11.13
CA TYR A 250 -16.38 4.48 -10.57
C TYR A 250 -15.18 4.65 -11.51
N ALA A 251 -14.67 3.56 -12.10
CA ALA A 251 -13.58 3.62 -13.08
C ALA A 251 -13.96 4.46 -14.31
N ALA A 252 -15.15 4.23 -14.87
CA ALA A 252 -15.67 5.00 -16.01
C ALA A 252 -15.85 6.48 -15.67
N TYR A 253 -16.32 6.77 -14.45
CA TYR A 253 -16.47 8.14 -13.94
C TYR A 253 -15.11 8.85 -13.84
N ARG A 254 -14.08 8.18 -13.33
CA ARG A 254 -12.72 8.73 -13.26
C ARG A 254 -12.06 8.86 -14.63
N GLY A 255 -12.41 8.00 -15.58
CA GLY A 255 -11.88 8.00 -16.94
C GLY A 255 -10.91 6.86 -17.22
N GLY A 256 -10.98 5.79 -16.43
CA GLY A 256 -10.16 4.60 -16.55
C GLY A 256 -9.74 4.07 -15.18
N THR A 257 -9.32 2.82 -15.21
CA THR A 257 -8.79 2.05 -14.08
C THR A 257 -7.49 2.62 -13.52
N ASP A 258 -6.56 3.09 -14.37
CA ASP A 258 -5.32 3.75 -13.94
C ASP A 258 -5.62 5.05 -13.15
N VAL A 259 -6.63 5.80 -13.60
CA VAL A 259 -7.08 7.02 -12.93
C VAL A 259 -7.77 6.69 -11.60
N ALA A 260 -8.60 5.64 -11.56
CA ALA A 260 -9.21 5.15 -10.32
C ALA A 260 -8.16 4.68 -9.30
N THR A 261 -7.11 3.97 -9.76
CA THR A 261 -5.98 3.56 -8.92
C THR A 261 -5.22 4.77 -8.36
N THR A 262 -5.03 5.82 -9.16
CA THR A 262 -4.43 7.09 -8.66
C THR A 262 -5.31 7.74 -7.58
N ALA A 263 -6.63 7.74 -7.76
CA ALA A 263 -7.57 8.26 -6.76
C ALA A 263 -7.53 7.45 -5.45
N ILE A 264 -7.49 6.12 -5.56
CA ILE A 264 -7.35 5.21 -4.41
C ILE A 264 -6.04 5.43 -3.67
N THR A 265 -4.93 5.58 -4.41
CA THR A 265 -3.62 5.90 -3.84
C THR A 265 -3.69 7.19 -3.03
N ASN A 266 -4.37 8.22 -3.55
CA ASN A 266 -4.60 9.46 -2.81
C ASN A 266 -5.41 9.24 -1.53
N LEU A 267 -6.45 8.40 -1.55
CA LEU A 267 -7.24 8.07 -0.34
C LEU A 267 -6.38 7.37 0.72
N VAL A 268 -5.52 6.43 0.33
CA VAL A 268 -4.60 5.72 1.25
C VAL A 268 -3.58 6.70 1.85
N ASP A 269 -3.01 7.60 1.05
CA ASP A 269 -2.05 8.59 1.54
C ASP A 269 -2.69 9.64 2.48
N ASN A 270 -3.96 9.97 2.26
CA ASN A 270 -4.73 10.76 3.21
C ASN A 270 -4.94 9.99 4.53
N ALA A 271 -5.28 8.69 4.47
CA ALA A 271 -5.42 7.86 5.66
C ALA A 271 -4.11 7.75 6.46
N ASN A 272 -2.97 7.60 5.78
CA ASN A 272 -1.65 7.61 6.42
C ASN A 272 -1.28 8.96 7.03
N SER A 273 -1.67 10.07 6.38
CA SER A 273 -1.47 11.41 6.94
C SER A 273 -2.30 11.62 8.21
N ILE A 274 -3.53 11.09 8.25
CA ILE A 274 -4.39 11.09 9.44
C ILE A 274 -3.75 10.30 10.59
N LEU A 275 -3.19 9.10 10.33
CA LEU A 275 -2.45 8.34 11.35
C LEU A 275 -1.30 9.15 11.95
N LEU A 276 -0.50 9.80 11.08
CA LEU A 276 0.62 10.63 11.49
C LEU A 276 0.17 11.83 12.35
N ASN A 277 -0.87 12.54 11.93
CA ASN A 277 -1.44 13.68 12.66
C ASN A 277 -1.98 13.28 14.04
N SER A 278 -2.40 12.02 14.17
CA SER A 278 -2.90 11.41 15.41
C SER A 278 -1.80 10.86 16.32
N ASN A 279 -0.53 10.96 15.91
CA ASN A 279 0.63 10.35 16.58
C ASN A 279 0.52 8.81 16.69
N VAL A 280 -0.11 8.17 15.70
CA VAL A 280 -0.14 6.71 15.57
C VAL A 280 1.04 6.29 14.70
N GLN A 281 1.94 5.48 15.27
CA GLN A 281 3.10 4.96 14.55
C GLN A 281 2.73 3.68 13.83
N ALA A 282 2.04 3.80 12.70
CA ALA A 282 1.66 2.70 11.82
C ALA A 282 1.41 3.25 10.41
N ASP A 283 1.41 2.36 9.42
CA ASP A 283 1.12 2.73 8.02
C ASP A 283 0.13 1.73 7.39
N PHE A 284 -0.72 2.21 6.50
CA PHE A 284 -1.44 1.40 5.53
C PHE A 284 -0.62 1.30 4.25
N ARG A 285 -0.47 0.08 3.71
CA ARG A 285 0.18 -0.17 2.42
C ARG A 285 -0.82 -0.74 1.44
N LEU A 286 -1.04 -0.06 0.32
CA LEU A 286 -1.84 -0.59 -0.77
C LEU A 286 -1.09 -1.74 -1.45
N VAL A 287 -1.61 -2.96 -1.33
CA VAL A 287 -1.00 -4.17 -1.93
C VAL A 287 -1.68 -4.61 -3.21
N GLY A 288 -2.86 -4.05 -3.52
CA GLY A 288 -3.55 -4.30 -4.77
C GLY A 288 -4.82 -3.47 -4.93
N THR A 289 -5.15 -3.17 -6.18
CA THR A 289 -6.44 -2.63 -6.59
C THR A 289 -7.13 -3.58 -7.56
N MET A 290 -8.45 -3.51 -7.64
CA MET A 290 -9.22 -4.37 -8.53
C MET A 290 -10.54 -3.73 -8.94
N GLU A 291 -10.82 -3.68 -10.24
CA GLU A 291 -12.15 -3.38 -10.71
C GLU A 291 -13.10 -4.56 -10.45
N VAL A 292 -14.30 -4.26 -9.94
CA VAL A 292 -15.39 -5.24 -9.77
C VAL A 292 -16.65 -4.77 -10.49
N ALA A 293 -17.32 -5.71 -11.16
CA ALA A 293 -18.59 -5.45 -11.80
C ALA A 293 -19.71 -5.39 -10.74
N TYR A 294 -20.01 -4.19 -10.27
CA TYR A 294 -21.05 -3.93 -9.27
C TYR A 294 -21.65 -2.54 -9.46
N PRO A 295 -22.97 -2.35 -9.24
CA PRO A 295 -23.61 -1.05 -9.40
C PRO A 295 -23.11 -0.02 -8.37
N ASP A 296 -23.12 1.26 -8.75
CA ASP A 296 -22.89 2.38 -7.83
C ASP A 296 -24.14 2.77 -7.03
N THR A 297 -25.30 2.18 -7.31
CA THR A 297 -26.55 2.42 -6.55
C THR A 297 -26.87 1.27 -5.60
N GLY A 298 -27.71 1.53 -4.59
CA GLY A 298 -28.11 0.56 -3.57
C GLY A 298 -27.28 0.64 -2.29
N ASP A 299 -27.84 0.06 -1.22
CA ASP A 299 -27.38 0.24 0.16
C ASP A 299 -25.97 -0.31 0.39
N ASN A 300 -25.16 0.44 1.15
CA ASN A 300 -23.80 0.03 1.46
C ASN A 300 -23.74 -1.21 2.38
N GLY A 301 -24.73 -1.44 3.25
CA GLY A 301 -24.77 -2.59 4.14
C GLY A 301 -25.00 -3.92 3.42
N ASP A 302 -25.85 -3.92 2.39
CA ASP A 302 -26.00 -5.07 1.49
C ASP A 302 -24.68 -5.37 0.77
N THR A 303 -24.01 -4.31 0.29
CA THR A 303 -22.72 -4.41 -0.40
C THR A 303 -21.63 -4.96 0.53
N LEU A 304 -21.57 -4.49 1.78
CA LEU A 304 -20.61 -4.96 2.79
C LEU A 304 -20.84 -6.44 3.14
N SER A 305 -22.09 -6.86 3.24
CA SER A 305 -22.44 -8.27 3.48
C SER A 305 -21.99 -9.17 2.33
N LEU A 306 -22.17 -8.72 1.08
CA LEU A 306 -21.65 -9.38 -0.12
C LEU A 306 -20.12 -9.47 -0.10
N LEU A 307 -19.44 -8.38 0.22
CA LEU A 307 -17.98 -8.30 0.32
C LEU A 307 -17.43 -9.32 1.34
N ALA A 308 -18.05 -9.42 2.52
CA ALA A 308 -17.61 -10.32 3.59
C ALA A 308 -17.97 -11.79 3.34
N SER A 309 -19.06 -12.09 2.61
CA SER A 309 -19.48 -13.48 2.35
C SER A 309 -18.51 -14.25 1.43
N GLY A 310 -17.83 -13.57 0.51
CA GLY A 310 -16.90 -14.17 -0.46
C GLY A 310 -17.58 -14.82 -1.68
N SER A 311 -16.98 -14.68 -2.86
CA SER A 311 -17.50 -15.23 -4.13
C SER A 311 -16.36 -15.44 -5.13
N THR A 312 -16.46 -16.40 -6.04
CA THR A 312 -15.52 -16.56 -7.17
C THR A 312 -15.97 -15.82 -8.44
N ALA A 313 -17.15 -15.21 -8.44
CA ALA A 313 -17.64 -14.36 -9.52
C ALA A 313 -17.10 -12.93 -9.36
N ALA A 314 -16.85 -12.21 -10.47
CA ALA A 314 -16.36 -10.82 -10.51
C ALA A 314 -17.39 -9.83 -9.92
N THR A 315 -17.54 -9.90 -8.61
CA THR A 315 -18.51 -9.22 -7.75
C THR A 315 -17.74 -8.76 -6.50
N PRO A 316 -18.28 -7.90 -5.61
CA PRO A 316 -17.57 -7.49 -4.40
C PRO A 316 -16.98 -8.66 -3.60
N GLY A 317 -17.67 -9.81 -3.57
CA GLY A 317 -17.18 -11.02 -2.89
C GLY A 317 -15.87 -11.61 -3.44
N SER A 318 -15.45 -11.30 -4.68
CA SER A 318 -14.16 -11.76 -5.21
C SER A 318 -12.98 -11.10 -4.52
N LEU A 319 -13.14 -9.90 -3.97
CA LEU A 319 -12.08 -9.22 -3.22
C LEU A 319 -11.63 -10.05 -2.00
N ARG A 320 -12.49 -10.91 -1.45
CA ARG A 320 -12.09 -11.84 -0.37
C ARG A 320 -11.15 -12.94 -0.86
N PHE A 321 -11.28 -13.41 -2.11
CA PHE A 321 -10.33 -14.35 -2.71
C PHE A 321 -8.98 -13.66 -2.95
N TYR A 322 -9.00 -12.45 -3.51
CA TYR A 322 -7.78 -11.72 -3.81
C TYR A 322 -7.07 -11.17 -2.56
N ARG A 323 -7.80 -10.86 -1.50
CA ARG A 323 -7.25 -10.57 -0.18
C ARG A 323 -6.23 -11.63 0.25
N ASP A 324 -6.56 -12.89 0.05
CA ASP A 324 -5.70 -14.02 0.40
C ASP A 324 -4.50 -14.15 -0.54
N GLN A 325 -4.69 -13.79 -1.81
CA GLN A 325 -3.65 -13.83 -2.85
C GLN A 325 -2.62 -12.69 -2.71
N TYR A 326 -3.05 -11.49 -2.32
CA TYR A 326 -2.19 -10.32 -2.11
C TYR A 326 -1.73 -10.15 -0.65
N GLY A 327 -2.19 -11.01 0.25
CA GLY A 327 -1.83 -10.93 1.67
C GLY A 327 -2.39 -9.68 2.36
N ALA A 328 -3.55 -9.19 1.93
CA ALA A 328 -4.15 -7.99 2.51
C ALA A 328 -4.81 -8.26 3.87
N ASP A 329 -4.50 -7.42 4.83
CA ASP A 329 -5.07 -7.44 6.18
C ASP A 329 -6.46 -6.82 6.20
N LEU A 330 -6.67 -5.70 5.50
CA LEU A 330 -7.96 -5.02 5.35
C LEU A 330 -8.39 -4.96 3.88
N VAL A 331 -9.71 -4.91 3.64
CA VAL A 331 -10.29 -4.76 2.31
C VAL A 331 -11.37 -3.68 2.30
N SER A 332 -11.28 -2.77 1.33
CA SER A 332 -12.33 -1.78 1.09
C SER A 332 -12.84 -1.87 -0.34
N LEU A 333 -14.11 -1.52 -0.56
CA LEU A 333 -14.68 -1.28 -1.90
C LEU A 333 -15.04 0.19 -2.06
N VAL A 334 -14.53 0.83 -3.12
CA VAL A 334 -14.86 2.20 -3.51
C VAL A 334 -15.94 2.21 -4.58
N ARG A 335 -16.96 3.04 -4.39
CA ARG A 335 -18.06 3.23 -5.34
C ARG A 335 -18.18 4.71 -5.66
N ARG A 336 -18.72 5.06 -6.83
CA ARG A 336 -19.14 6.45 -7.06
C ARG A 336 -20.24 6.77 -6.05
N TYR A 337 -20.13 7.90 -5.36
CA TYR A 337 -21.13 8.27 -4.36
C TYR A 337 -22.51 8.46 -5.00
N ASP A 338 -23.52 7.86 -4.39
CA ASP A 338 -24.93 8.04 -4.73
C ASP A 338 -25.79 8.07 -3.46
N THR A 339 -26.88 8.83 -3.48
CA THR A 339 -27.74 8.99 -2.29
C THR A 339 -28.46 7.71 -1.87
N SER A 340 -28.64 6.73 -2.77
CA SER A 340 -29.23 5.43 -2.43
C SER A 340 -28.31 4.53 -1.59
N GLN A 341 -27.04 4.93 -1.41
CA GLN A 341 -26.06 4.18 -0.63
C GLN A 341 -26.23 4.34 0.89
N ASN A 342 -27.13 5.23 1.32
CA ASN A 342 -27.52 5.43 2.72
C ASN A 342 -26.38 5.89 3.65
N GLY A 343 -25.31 6.45 3.07
CA GLY A 343 -24.15 6.97 3.78
C GLY A 343 -22.92 7.03 2.88
N CYS A 344 -21.85 7.66 3.39
CA CYS A 344 -20.57 7.70 2.67
C CYS A 344 -19.73 6.45 2.85
N GLY A 345 -20.04 5.62 3.84
CA GLY A 345 -19.38 4.35 4.01
C GLY A 345 -20.13 3.49 5.00
N ILE A 346 -19.67 2.25 5.13
CA ILE A 346 -20.06 1.34 6.18
C ILE A 346 -18.94 0.34 6.44
N ALA A 347 -18.77 -0.05 7.71
CA ALA A 347 -17.77 -1.00 8.13
C ALA A 347 -18.24 -1.88 9.29
N TYR A 348 -17.61 -3.04 9.45
CA TYR A 348 -17.73 -3.83 10.67
C TYR A 348 -16.86 -3.27 11.78
N ILE A 349 -17.37 -3.32 13.02
CA ILE A 349 -16.60 -3.05 14.24
C ILE A 349 -16.42 -4.34 15.03
N PRO A 350 -15.18 -4.83 15.21
CA PRO A 350 -14.90 -5.91 16.14
C PRO A 350 -15.15 -5.48 17.59
N GLN A 351 -15.95 -6.24 18.33
CA GLN A 351 -16.27 -5.99 19.75
C GLN A 351 -15.73 -7.06 20.72
N ALA A 352 -15.09 -8.10 20.19
CA ALA A 352 -14.51 -9.18 20.97
C ALA A 352 -12.99 -9.22 20.80
N ASN A 353 -12.35 -10.35 21.10
CA ASN A 353 -10.90 -10.50 20.94
C ASN A 353 -10.47 -10.22 19.48
N TYR A 354 -9.88 -9.04 19.28
CA TYR A 354 -9.54 -8.47 17.97
C TYR A 354 -8.69 -9.41 17.12
N ALA A 355 -7.74 -10.13 17.74
CA ALA A 355 -6.88 -11.07 17.04
C ALA A 355 -7.64 -12.23 16.40
N THR A 356 -8.83 -12.58 16.92
CA THR A 356 -9.64 -13.69 16.44
C THR A 356 -10.84 -13.26 15.60
N THR A 357 -11.46 -12.12 15.90
CA THR A 357 -12.66 -11.65 15.17
C THR A 357 -12.33 -10.65 14.07
N GLY A 358 -11.24 -9.90 14.23
CA GLY A 358 -10.81 -8.89 13.27
C GLY A 358 -10.59 -9.41 11.84
N PRO A 359 -9.94 -10.58 11.61
CA PRO A 359 -9.73 -11.10 10.27
C PRO A 359 -11.03 -11.24 9.45
N ASP A 360 -12.11 -11.73 10.05
CA ASP A 360 -13.41 -11.93 9.38
C ASP A 360 -14.23 -10.63 9.24
N GLN A 361 -13.86 -9.57 9.97
CA GLN A 361 -14.56 -8.28 10.03
C GLN A 361 -13.76 -7.14 9.38
N ALA A 362 -12.66 -7.43 8.73
CA ALA A 362 -11.74 -6.46 8.13
C ALA A 362 -12.21 -5.94 6.75
N PHE A 363 -13.49 -5.59 6.65
CA PHE A 363 -14.14 -5.19 5.40
C PHE A 363 -14.89 -3.86 5.57
N SER A 364 -14.81 -3.02 4.56
CA SER A 364 -15.55 -1.76 4.47
C SER A 364 -15.99 -1.43 3.05
N VAL A 365 -17.00 -0.58 2.92
CA VAL A 365 -17.44 0.00 1.65
C VAL A 365 -17.43 1.51 1.81
N ILE A 366 -16.92 2.23 0.82
CA ILE A 366 -16.92 3.70 0.79
C ILE A 366 -17.48 4.24 -0.52
N GLY A 367 -18.13 5.39 -0.45
CA GLY A 367 -18.47 6.24 -1.56
C GLY A 367 -17.41 7.33 -1.75
N ASP A 368 -17.11 7.66 -3.00
CA ASP A 368 -16.27 8.79 -3.36
C ASP A 368 -16.97 9.64 -4.44
N GLY A 369 -16.98 10.95 -4.24
CA GLY A 369 -17.68 11.92 -5.09
C GLY A 369 -18.73 12.74 -4.35
N SER A 370 -19.68 13.26 -5.14
CA SER A 370 -20.72 14.18 -4.68
C SER A 370 -22.00 13.98 -5.48
N VAL A 371 -23.12 14.48 -4.96
CA VAL A 371 -24.42 14.52 -5.62
C VAL A 371 -25.07 15.88 -5.34
N ASP A 372 -25.52 16.57 -6.38
CA ASP A 372 -26.37 17.76 -6.24
C ASP A 372 -27.77 17.34 -5.76
N LEU A 373 -28.22 17.90 -4.64
CA LEU A 373 -29.52 17.58 -4.04
C LEU A 373 -30.70 18.34 -4.69
N GLY A 374 -30.43 19.24 -5.64
CA GLY A 374 -31.44 20.02 -6.35
C GLY A 374 -32.15 21.08 -5.48
N ASN A 375 -31.70 21.26 -4.23
CA ASN A 375 -32.23 22.21 -3.25
C ASN A 375 -31.21 23.30 -2.85
N GLY A 376 -30.15 23.46 -3.65
CA GLY A 376 -29.06 24.40 -3.40
C GLY A 376 -27.94 23.86 -2.52
N TYR A 377 -28.01 22.58 -2.11
CA TYR A 377 -26.96 21.87 -1.38
C TYR A 377 -26.40 20.70 -2.18
N THR A 378 -25.16 20.35 -1.87
CA THR A 378 -24.45 19.19 -2.42
C THR A 378 -24.13 18.21 -1.31
N SER A 379 -24.56 16.98 -1.47
CA SER A 379 -24.11 15.87 -0.63
C SER A 379 -22.76 15.37 -1.13
N TYR A 380 -21.78 15.13 -0.26
CA TYR A 380 -20.48 14.63 -0.67
C TYR A 380 -19.86 13.67 0.34
N CYS A 381 -18.92 12.86 -0.12
CA CYS A 381 -18.08 12.04 0.76
C CYS A 381 -16.70 12.66 0.90
N ALA A 382 -16.26 12.83 2.15
CA ALA A 382 -15.00 13.46 2.47
C ALA A 382 -13.83 12.53 2.12
N VAL A 383 -12.66 13.11 1.85
CA VAL A 383 -11.42 12.34 1.62
C VAL A 383 -11.02 11.48 2.83
N THR A 384 -11.55 11.81 4.01
CA THR A 384 -11.36 11.09 5.27
C THR A 384 -12.19 9.80 5.37
N THR A 385 -13.13 9.56 4.44
CA THR A 385 -14.07 8.43 4.52
C THR A 385 -13.35 7.07 4.58
N LEU A 386 -12.28 6.86 3.80
CA LEU A 386 -11.50 5.61 3.87
C LEU A 386 -10.90 5.42 5.28
N ALA A 387 -10.30 6.46 5.85
CA ALA A 387 -9.74 6.41 7.19
C ALA A 387 -10.84 6.15 8.24
N HIS A 388 -12.01 6.81 8.12
CA HIS A 388 -13.15 6.59 9.00
C HIS A 388 -13.55 5.11 9.06
N GLU A 389 -13.77 4.49 7.90
CA GLU A 389 -14.19 3.09 7.84
C GLU A 389 -13.08 2.11 8.26
N MET A 390 -11.81 2.42 7.96
CA MET A 390 -10.68 1.67 8.51
C MET A 390 -10.61 1.77 10.04
N GLY A 391 -10.93 2.93 10.61
CA GLY A 391 -11.06 3.13 12.05
C GLY A 391 -12.06 2.15 12.66
N HIS A 392 -13.23 1.97 12.02
CA HIS A 392 -14.21 0.95 12.43
C HIS A 392 -13.67 -0.47 12.36
N ASN A 393 -13.02 -0.85 11.25
CA ASN A 393 -12.37 -2.18 11.12
C ASN A 393 -11.26 -2.41 12.16
N LEU A 394 -10.69 -1.35 12.70
CA LEU A 394 -9.67 -1.35 13.77
C LEU A 394 -10.27 -1.20 15.17
N GLY A 395 -11.60 -1.18 15.30
CA GLY A 395 -12.32 -1.21 16.58
C GLY A 395 -12.79 0.14 17.11
N ALA A 396 -12.68 1.22 16.33
CA ALA A 396 -13.20 2.54 16.69
C ALA A 396 -14.71 2.64 16.47
N GLN A 397 -15.35 3.47 17.28
CA GLN A 397 -16.76 3.85 17.16
C GLN A 397 -16.83 5.38 17.11
N HIS A 398 -17.98 5.90 16.69
CA HIS A 398 -18.21 7.33 16.69
C HIS A 398 -18.12 7.97 18.06
N ASN A 399 -18.15 9.29 18.10
CA ASN A 399 -18.27 10.01 19.35
C ASN A 399 -19.52 9.64 20.15
N ARG A 400 -19.38 9.73 21.47
CA ARG A 400 -20.40 9.30 22.45
C ARG A 400 -21.70 10.09 22.38
N GLN A 401 -21.67 11.32 21.85
CA GLN A 401 -22.87 12.12 21.67
C GLN A 401 -23.76 11.57 20.55
N THR A 402 -23.20 10.82 19.59
CA THR A 402 -23.93 10.35 18.41
C THR A 402 -24.22 8.86 18.43
N ASN A 403 -23.38 8.04 19.06
CA ASN A 403 -23.56 6.59 19.10
C ASN A 403 -23.39 6.01 20.52
N SER A 404 -24.26 5.08 20.90
CA SER A 404 -24.25 4.37 22.18
C SER A 404 -23.75 2.92 22.10
N THR A 405 -23.47 2.43 20.89
CA THR A 405 -22.94 1.08 20.65
C THR A 405 -21.47 1.00 21.07
N GLY A 406 -21.02 -0.19 21.48
CA GLY A 406 -19.66 -0.40 22.00
C GLY A 406 -18.57 -0.27 20.92
N GLY A 407 -17.56 0.57 21.15
CA GLY A 407 -16.25 0.38 20.50
C GLY A 407 -15.49 -0.79 21.14
N LEU A 408 -14.36 -1.20 20.55
CA LEU A 408 -13.56 -2.33 21.05
C LEU A 408 -13.07 -2.12 22.50
N PHE A 409 -12.75 -0.89 22.86
CA PHE A 409 -12.35 -0.48 24.20
C PHE A 409 -13.25 0.65 24.71
N ALA A 410 -13.25 0.86 26.03
CA ALA A 410 -14.01 1.94 26.67
C ALA A 410 -13.65 3.36 26.15
N PHE A 411 -12.53 3.51 25.48
CA PHE A 411 -12.03 4.76 24.92
C PHE A 411 -12.04 4.80 23.39
N SER A 412 -12.49 3.73 22.71
CA SER A 412 -12.52 3.61 21.24
C SER A 412 -13.61 4.48 20.61
N TYR A 413 -13.71 5.75 20.96
CA TYR A 413 -14.75 6.66 20.50
C TYR A 413 -14.13 7.92 19.90
N GLY A 414 -14.74 8.42 18.82
CA GLY A 414 -14.44 9.75 18.28
C GLY A 414 -14.61 10.86 19.31
N TYR A 415 -14.04 12.02 19.01
CA TYR A 415 -14.14 13.20 19.85
C TYR A 415 -14.70 14.40 19.10
N ARG A 416 -15.78 14.97 19.66
CA ARG A 416 -16.40 16.22 19.22
C ARG A 416 -16.46 17.19 20.38
N ASN A 417 -16.03 18.42 20.14
CA ASN A 417 -16.11 19.51 21.09
C ASN A 417 -17.09 20.59 20.59
N ASP A 418 -18.30 20.57 21.15
CA ASP A 418 -19.37 21.48 20.72
C ASP A 418 -19.13 22.94 21.10
N SER A 419 -18.36 23.19 22.17
CA SER A 419 -18.03 24.56 22.61
C SER A 419 -16.92 25.19 21.79
N ALA A 420 -15.91 24.40 21.41
CA ALA A 420 -14.79 24.87 20.59
C ALA A 420 -15.06 24.76 19.08
N GLY A 421 -16.10 24.03 18.69
CA GLY A 421 -16.57 23.95 17.31
C GLY A 421 -15.73 23.05 16.42
N PHE A 422 -15.24 21.91 16.91
CA PHE A 422 -14.46 20.96 16.12
C PHE A 422 -14.83 19.50 16.38
N TYR A 423 -14.46 18.62 15.44
CA TYR A 423 -14.70 17.19 15.53
C TYR A 423 -13.61 16.40 14.80
N ASP A 424 -13.29 15.19 15.29
CA ASP A 424 -12.28 14.30 14.70
C ASP A 424 -12.85 13.43 13.56
N VAL A 425 -11.99 12.64 12.92
CA VAL A 425 -12.36 11.74 11.81
C VAL A 425 -13.48 10.77 12.16
N MET A 426 -13.57 10.29 13.41
CA MET A 426 -14.61 9.36 13.83
C MET A 426 -15.87 10.07 14.35
N SER A 427 -15.99 11.38 14.25
CA SER A 427 -17.13 12.13 14.77
C SER A 427 -17.98 12.73 13.67
N TYR A 428 -19.26 12.91 13.95
CA TYR A 428 -20.11 13.74 13.11
C TYR A 428 -20.20 15.16 13.66
N GLY A 429 -19.74 16.10 12.83
CA GLY A 429 -19.85 17.52 13.10
C GLY A 429 -21.29 18.03 13.08
N LEU A 430 -21.49 19.13 13.80
CA LEU A 430 -22.68 19.97 13.65
C LEU A 430 -22.41 21.09 12.63
N ASP A 431 -23.48 21.68 12.08
CA ASP A 431 -23.37 22.81 11.16
C ASP A 431 -22.49 23.93 11.77
N GLY A 432 -21.45 24.34 11.04
CA GLY A 432 -20.51 25.37 11.46
C GLY A 432 -19.31 24.88 12.28
N GLN A 433 -19.21 23.58 12.57
CA GLN A 433 -18.00 22.98 13.15
C GLN A 433 -16.97 22.62 12.09
N GLU A 434 -15.70 22.59 12.49
CA GLU A 434 -14.58 22.24 11.62
C GLU A 434 -14.09 20.81 11.85
N ALA A 435 -13.88 20.09 10.75
CA ALA A 435 -13.34 18.73 10.78
C ALA A 435 -11.81 18.75 10.94
N GLU A 436 -11.32 18.05 11.95
CA GLU A 436 -9.90 17.85 12.20
C GLU A 436 -9.44 16.53 11.56
N ARG A 437 -8.41 16.55 10.69
CA ARG A 437 -7.91 15.36 9.98
C ARG A 437 -6.97 14.50 10.83
N LEU A 438 -7.53 14.01 11.93
CA LEU A 438 -6.89 13.11 12.90
C LEU A 438 -7.96 12.23 13.55
N TYR A 439 -7.53 11.10 14.10
CA TYR A 439 -8.26 10.32 15.09
C TYR A 439 -8.12 10.94 16.48
N SER A 440 -9.17 10.84 17.29
CA SER A 440 -9.19 11.40 18.65
C SER A 440 -7.97 10.96 19.46
N THR A 441 -7.33 11.95 20.08
CA THR A 441 -6.20 11.70 20.98
C THR A 441 -6.01 12.83 21.98
N PRO A 442 -5.83 12.52 23.28
CA PRO A 442 -5.50 13.53 24.29
C PRO A 442 -4.04 14.03 24.17
N ASN A 443 -3.20 13.33 23.40
CA ASN A 443 -1.76 13.59 23.31
C ASN A 443 -1.39 14.68 22.28
N ARG A 444 -2.38 15.24 21.59
CA ARG A 444 -2.21 16.36 20.65
C ARG A 444 -3.11 17.50 21.12
N SER A 445 -2.55 18.70 21.24
CA SER A 445 -3.29 19.91 21.65
C SER A 445 -3.37 20.93 20.51
N ILE A 446 -3.60 20.45 19.29
CA ILE A 446 -3.63 21.25 18.06
C ILE A 446 -5.06 21.63 17.64
N CYS A 447 -6.08 20.95 18.17
CA CYS A 447 -7.48 21.16 17.81
C CYS A 447 -7.99 22.45 18.45
N LYS A 448 -7.89 23.57 17.72
CA LYS A 448 -8.16 24.93 18.24
C LYS A 448 -7.37 25.26 19.51
N GLY A 449 -6.14 24.73 19.64
CA GLY A 449 -5.31 24.87 20.84
C GLY A 449 -5.77 24.05 22.05
N LEU A 450 -6.74 23.14 21.87
CA LEU A 450 -7.25 22.22 22.88
C LEU A 450 -6.82 20.77 22.57
N PRO A 451 -6.86 19.87 23.57
CA PRO A 451 -6.72 18.45 23.33
C PRO A 451 -7.71 17.93 22.28
N CYS A 452 -7.20 17.11 21.37
CA CYS A 452 -7.97 16.49 20.28
C CYS A 452 -8.74 15.23 20.71
N GLY A 453 -8.87 14.98 22.01
CA GLY A 453 -9.46 13.77 22.56
C GLY A 453 -9.45 13.77 24.08
N ASP A 454 -10.03 12.71 24.65
CA ASP A 454 -10.10 12.48 26.09
C ASP A 454 -9.56 11.09 26.43
N ALA A 455 -8.59 11.03 27.34
CA ALA A 455 -7.88 9.79 27.66
C ALA A 455 -8.77 8.68 28.24
N ALA A 456 -9.92 9.01 28.84
CA ALA A 456 -10.81 8.03 29.44
C ALA A 456 -11.91 7.58 28.46
N SER A 457 -12.36 8.46 27.59
CA SER A 457 -13.63 8.29 26.87
C SER A 457 -13.55 8.44 25.36
N ALA A 458 -12.47 9.03 24.81
CA ALA A 458 -12.30 9.29 23.38
C ALA A 458 -10.80 9.39 22.97
N ASP A 459 -10.18 8.23 22.73
CA ASP A 459 -8.76 8.08 22.36
C ASP A 459 -8.60 6.97 21.31
N VAL A 460 -9.10 7.23 20.09
CA VAL A 460 -9.01 6.30 18.96
C VAL A 460 -7.55 6.06 18.56
N ALA A 461 -6.66 7.05 18.71
CA ALA A 461 -5.24 6.84 18.47
C ALA A 461 -4.65 5.71 19.35
N ARG A 462 -5.07 5.61 20.62
CA ARG A 462 -4.70 4.47 21.48
C ARG A 462 -5.32 3.16 20.99
N THR A 463 -6.55 3.16 20.50
CA THR A 463 -7.20 1.96 19.92
C THR A 463 -6.37 1.43 18.76
N LEU A 464 -6.04 2.29 17.79
CA LEU A 464 -5.26 1.94 16.61
C LEU A 464 -3.83 1.50 16.97
N SER A 465 -3.20 2.17 17.93
CA SER A 465 -1.87 1.76 18.42
C SER A 465 -1.86 0.35 19.03
N GLN A 466 -3.01 -0.14 19.51
CA GLN A 466 -3.15 -1.49 20.04
C GLN A 466 -3.59 -2.51 18.98
N THR A 467 -4.41 -2.11 18.01
CA THR A 467 -5.00 -3.02 17.02
C THR A 467 -4.21 -3.14 15.73
N MET A 468 -3.57 -2.08 15.24
CA MET A 468 -2.81 -2.13 13.99
C MET A 468 -1.64 -3.13 14.00
N PRO A 469 -0.84 -3.30 15.08
CA PRO A 469 0.15 -4.37 15.14
C PRO A 469 -0.44 -5.78 15.05
N ILE A 470 -1.69 -5.96 15.48
CA ILE A 470 -2.40 -7.23 15.39
C ILE A 470 -2.98 -7.40 13.98
N ALA A 471 -3.58 -6.34 13.44
CA ALA A 471 -4.14 -6.32 12.09
C ALA A 471 -3.08 -6.67 11.04
N ALA A 472 -1.87 -6.13 11.18
CA ALA A 472 -0.69 -6.42 10.34
C ALA A 472 -0.23 -7.90 10.36
N THR A 473 -0.89 -8.75 11.15
CA THR A 473 -0.62 -10.19 11.20
C THR A 473 -1.81 -11.03 10.72
N PHE A 474 -2.87 -10.40 10.22
CA PHE A 474 -4.04 -11.10 9.71
C PHE A 474 -3.67 -11.94 8.50
N ARG A 475 -2.77 -11.44 7.64
CA ARG A 475 -2.18 -12.20 6.54
C ARG A 475 -0.68 -11.97 6.43
N ALA A 476 -0.01 -12.96 5.84
CA ALA A 476 1.38 -12.77 5.43
C ALA A 476 1.39 -11.92 4.16
N THR A 477 2.14 -10.82 4.17
CA THR A 477 2.34 -9.97 2.98
C THR A 477 2.75 -10.80 1.77
N VAL A 478 2.03 -10.65 0.67
CA VAL A 478 2.48 -11.05 -0.68
C VAL A 478 2.83 -9.74 -1.40
N GLY A 479 4.06 -9.60 -1.92
CA GLY A 479 4.63 -8.30 -2.34
C GLY A 479 3.89 -7.54 -3.49
N PRO A 480 4.27 -6.26 -3.76
CA PRO A 480 3.59 -5.32 -4.69
C PRO A 480 3.96 -5.58 -6.19
N PRO A 481 3.40 -4.85 -7.19
CA PRO A 481 3.04 -5.33 -8.53
C PRO A 481 4.18 -5.88 -9.38
N VAL A 482 3.80 -6.69 -10.36
CA VAL A 482 4.70 -7.54 -11.14
C VAL A 482 5.63 -6.73 -12.06
N ASP A 483 6.94 -6.69 -11.74
CA ASP A 483 7.98 -6.21 -12.65
C ASP A 483 8.17 -7.21 -13.79
N THR A 484 7.57 -6.90 -14.94
CA THR A 484 7.66 -7.66 -16.19
C THR A 484 8.90 -7.29 -17.02
N SER A 485 9.75 -6.35 -16.56
CA SER A 485 10.97 -5.95 -17.28
C SER A 485 12.13 -6.94 -17.15
N GLN A 486 11.93 -8.02 -16.41
CA GLN A 486 12.82 -9.17 -16.28
C GLN A 486 12.18 -10.40 -16.94
N PRO A 487 12.95 -11.45 -17.31
CA PRO A 487 12.39 -12.69 -17.82
C PRO A 487 11.54 -13.44 -16.80
N GLY A 488 10.36 -13.91 -17.21
CA GLY A 488 9.49 -14.71 -16.37
C GLY A 488 8.37 -15.41 -17.13
N GLN A 489 7.68 -16.32 -16.46
CA GLN A 489 6.57 -17.07 -17.05
C GLN A 489 5.26 -16.30 -16.91
N ILE A 490 4.55 -16.11 -18.02
CA ILE A 490 3.16 -15.63 -18.01
C ILE A 490 2.26 -16.86 -17.89
N VAL A 491 1.51 -16.96 -16.79
CA VAL A 491 0.66 -18.10 -16.44
C VAL A 491 -0.81 -17.66 -16.50
N GLY A 492 -1.60 -18.36 -17.31
CA GLY A 492 -3.03 -18.16 -17.42
C GLY A 492 -3.83 -19.20 -16.63
N GLN A 493 -5.09 -19.36 -17.03
CA GLN A 493 -6.04 -20.28 -16.40
C GLN A 493 -5.48 -21.70 -16.19
N ASN A 494 -5.84 -22.32 -15.05
CA ASN A 494 -5.45 -23.68 -14.66
C ASN A 494 -3.93 -23.87 -14.50
N GLY A 495 -3.18 -22.80 -14.20
CA GLY A 495 -1.74 -22.87 -13.93
C GLY A 495 -0.92 -23.25 -15.17
N ARG A 496 -1.43 -22.94 -16.38
CA ARG A 496 -0.73 -23.19 -17.64
C ARG A 496 -0.10 -21.93 -18.18
N CYS A 497 1.02 -22.09 -18.88
CA CYS A 497 1.86 -21.00 -19.33
C CYS A 497 1.52 -20.56 -20.76
N LEU A 498 1.67 -19.26 -21.01
CA LEU A 498 1.80 -18.70 -22.33
C LEU A 498 3.10 -19.24 -22.97
N ASP A 499 2.97 -19.80 -24.16
CA ASP A 499 4.01 -20.61 -24.79
C ASP A 499 4.12 -20.27 -26.28
N GLY A 500 5.33 -19.92 -26.72
CA GLY A 500 5.67 -19.85 -28.14
C GLY A 500 5.81 -21.27 -28.70
N ARG A 501 4.90 -21.66 -29.59
CA ARG A 501 4.71 -23.06 -29.98
C ARG A 501 5.99 -23.74 -30.45
N GLY A 502 6.38 -24.78 -29.70
CA GLY A 502 7.54 -25.63 -29.99
C GLY A 502 8.88 -24.88 -29.91
N GLY A 503 8.90 -23.68 -29.31
CA GLY A 503 10.05 -22.79 -29.28
C GLY A 503 10.54 -22.34 -30.66
N SER A 504 9.69 -22.39 -31.67
CA SER A 504 10.02 -21.88 -33.00
C SER A 504 10.42 -20.40 -32.95
N THR A 505 11.39 -20.03 -33.79
CA THR A 505 11.92 -18.65 -33.91
C THR A 505 11.53 -18.02 -35.25
N ALA A 506 10.59 -18.63 -35.97
CA ALA A 506 10.08 -18.11 -37.24
C ALA A 506 8.95 -17.09 -37.01
N ASN A 507 8.89 -16.06 -37.85
CA ASN A 507 7.74 -15.16 -37.92
C ASN A 507 6.44 -15.94 -38.15
N GLY A 508 5.40 -15.56 -37.42
CA GLY A 508 4.12 -16.26 -37.42
C GLY A 508 4.08 -17.52 -36.57
N THR A 509 5.06 -17.68 -35.67
CA THR A 509 5.01 -18.75 -34.68
C THR A 509 3.78 -18.56 -33.81
N ALA A 510 2.95 -19.60 -33.75
CA ALA A 510 1.76 -19.63 -32.92
C ALA A 510 2.08 -19.39 -31.45
N VAL A 511 1.33 -18.50 -30.80
CA VAL A 511 1.27 -18.48 -29.33
C VAL A 511 0.16 -19.44 -28.89
N GLN A 512 0.44 -20.21 -27.85
CA GLN A 512 -0.46 -21.23 -27.31
C GLN A 512 -0.41 -21.28 -25.78
N VAL A 513 -1.37 -21.97 -25.18
CA VAL A 513 -1.31 -22.41 -23.79
C VAL A 513 -0.62 -23.76 -23.72
N TRP A 514 0.32 -23.93 -22.78
CA TRP A 514 1.02 -25.19 -22.56
C TRP A 514 1.32 -25.42 -21.09
N ALA A 515 1.60 -26.66 -20.70
CA ALA A 515 2.08 -26.98 -19.36
C ALA A 515 3.36 -26.18 -19.05
N CYS A 516 3.45 -25.55 -17.89
CA CYS A 516 4.62 -24.79 -17.49
C CYS A 516 5.84 -25.69 -17.38
N ASN A 517 6.95 -25.31 -18.02
CA ASN A 517 8.18 -26.11 -18.10
C ASN A 517 9.47 -25.30 -18.00
N GLY A 518 9.40 -23.98 -17.80
CA GLY A 518 10.56 -23.10 -17.57
C GLY A 518 11.42 -22.82 -18.81
N LEU A 519 11.16 -23.48 -19.94
CA LEU A 519 11.96 -23.34 -21.15
C LEU A 519 11.81 -21.94 -21.78
N ARG A 520 12.80 -21.53 -22.59
CA ARG A 520 12.88 -20.18 -23.19
C ARG A 520 11.60 -19.69 -23.88
N GLN A 521 10.81 -20.59 -24.45
CA GLN A 521 9.57 -20.23 -25.15
C GLN A 521 8.40 -19.89 -24.22
N GLN A 522 8.60 -20.03 -22.91
CA GLN A 522 7.69 -19.60 -21.85
C GLN A 522 8.30 -18.48 -21.02
N GLN A 523 9.47 -17.96 -21.41
CA GLN A 523 10.11 -16.82 -20.77
C GLN A 523 9.74 -15.58 -21.56
N TRP A 524 9.13 -14.62 -20.87
CA TRP A 524 8.59 -13.40 -21.42
C TRP A 524 9.20 -12.18 -20.73
N VAL A 525 9.37 -11.10 -21.47
CA VAL A 525 9.85 -9.81 -20.94
C VAL A 525 8.99 -8.71 -21.54
N GLN A 526 8.38 -7.86 -20.72
CA GLN A 526 7.74 -6.64 -21.21
C GLN A 526 8.73 -5.48 -21.23
N HIS A 527 8.74 -4.75 -22.34
CA HIS A 527 9.51 -3.53 -22.50
C HIS A 527 8.57 -2.33 -22.33
N PRO A 528 8.54 -1.67 -21.15
CA PRO A 528 7.56 -0.64 -20.83
C PRO A 528 7.76 0.68 -21.62
N PHE A 529 8.87 0.84 -22.35
CA PHE A 529 9.15 2.05 -23.13
C PHE A 529 8.56 2.01 -24.54
N ASP A 530 8.33 0.82 -25.09
CA ASP A 530 7.75 0.62 -26.42
C ASP A 530 6.51 -0.29 -26.41
N ASP A 531 6.04 -0.66 -25.21
CA ASP A 531 4.90 -1.52 -24.92
C ASP A 531 5.01 -2.92 -25.57
N THR A 532 6.20 -3.44 -25.84
CA THR A 532 6.33 -4.77 -26.46
C THR A 532 6.46 -5.87 -25.40
N ILE A 533 5.87 -7.05 -25.66
CA ILE A 533 6.10 -8.25 -24.85
C ILE A 533 6.94 -9.23 -25.68
N TRP A 534 8.18 -9.44 -25.28
CA TRP A 534 9.15 -10.30 -25.93
C TRP A 534 8.99 -11.74 -25.44
N GLY A 535 9.07 -12.71 -26.35
CA GLY A 535 9.02 -14.12 -26.03
C GLY A 535 9.84 -14.95 -27.02
N GLY A 536 10.65 -15.89 -26.50
CA GLY A 536 11.54 -16.70 -27.33
C GLY A 536 12.72 -15.91 -27.92
N ALA A 537 13.19 -16.31 -29.11
CA ALA A 537 14.41 -15.76 -29.73
C ALA A 537 14.14 -14.40 -30.41
N ASP A 538 14.04 -13.36 -29.61
CA ASP A 538 13.96 -11.95 -30.05
C ASP A 538 12.70 -11.59 -30.88
N LEU A 539 11.62 -12.36 -30.71
CA LEU A 539 10.31 -12.05 -31.30
C LEU A 539 9.38 -11.43 -30.25
N VAL A 540 8.42 -10.65 -30.72
CA VAL A 540 7.42 -9.99 -29.88
C VAL A 540 6.03 -10.57 -30.09
N LEU A 541 5.20 -10.50 -29.05
CA LEU A 541 3.78 -10.80 -29.09
C LEU A 541 3.10 -9.87 -30.10
N ASP A 542 2.39 -10.45 -31.05
CA ASP A 542 1.89 -9.76 -32.24
C ASP A 542 0.45 -10.19 -32.54
N VAL A 543 -0.43 -9.22 -32.74
CA VAL A 543 -1.76 -9.47 -33.30
C VAL A 543 -1.64 -9.67 -34.81
N THR A 544 -2.02 -10.86 -35.29
CA THR A 544 -1.79 -11.28 -36.67
C THR A 544 -2.44 -10.33 -37.67
N GLY A 545 -1.63 -9.83 -38.61
CA GLY A 545 -2.12 -9.06 -39.76
C GLY A 545 -2.79 -7.74 -39.38
N TYR A 546 -2.41 -7.14 -38.25
CA TYR A 546 -2.97 -5.88 -37.75
C TYR A 546 -4.49 -5.95 -37.49
N GLY A 547 -5.03 -7.15 -37.29
CA GLY A 547 -6.46 -7.32 -37.07
C GLY A 547 -6.92 -6.64 -35.79
N THR A 548 -8.11 -6.04 -35.82
CA THR A 548 -8.66 -5.30 -34.68
C THR A 548 -9.88 -5.97 -34.07
N THR A 549 -10.40 -7.04 -34.69
CA THR A 549 -11.65 -7.69 -34.28
C THR A 549 -11.41 -8.86 -33.33
N SER A 550 -12.39 -9.10 -32.45
CA SER A 550 -12.43 -10.30 -31.62
C SER A 550 -12.33 -11.56 -32.48
N GLY A 551 -11.47 -12.50 -32.10
CA GLY A 551 -11.17 -13.68 -32.88
C GLY A 551 -9.88 -13.60 -33.71
N THR A 552 -9.22 -12.43 -33.77
CA THR A 552 -7.95 -12.29 -34.51
C THR A 552 -6.86 -13.12 -33.82
N PRO A 553 -6.15 -14.02 -34.52
CA PRO A 553 -5.09 -14.81 -33.91
C PRO A 553 -3.93 -13.96 -33.37
N VAL A 554 -3.25 -14.49 -32.35
CA VAL A 554 -2.00 -13.92 -31.81
C VAL A 554 -0.83 -14.84 -32.15
N GLN A 555 0.30 -14.23 -32.50
CA GLN A 555 1.53 -14.88 -32.93
C GLN A 555 2.77 -14.23 -32.31
N LEU A 556 3.92 -14.84 -32.53
CA LEU A 556 5.23 -14.21 -32.38
C LEU A 556 5.71 -13.72 -33.74
N PHE A 557 6.20 -12.49 -33.78
CA PHE A 557 6.69 -11.85 -35.00
C PHE A 557 7.90 -10.96 -34.71
N ALA A 558 8.67 -10.64 -35.74
CA ALA A 558 9.78 -9.69 -35.62
C ALA A 558 9.28 -8.33 -35.09
N PRO A 559 10.08 -7.59 -34.31
CA PRO A 559 9.69 -6.29 -33.77
C PRO A 559 9.64 -5.24 -34.89
N GLU A 560 8.43 -4.87 -35.31
CA GLU A 560 8.13 -3.88 -36.35
C GLU A 560 7.80 -2.50 -35.75
N LYS A 561 7.65 -2.40 -34.42
CA LYS A 561 7.31 -1.18 -33.67
C LYS A 561 5.94 -0.59 -34.06
N THR A 562 5.02 -1.44 -34.48
CA THR A 562 3.67 -1.10 -34.92
C THR A 562 2.64 -1.28 -33.79
N SER A 563 1.44 -0.72 -33.94
CA SER A 563 0.41 -0.75 -32.89
C SER A 563 -0.06 -2.17 -32.54
N ASN A 564 -0.07 -3.10 -33.50
CA ASN A 564 -0.47 -4.50 -33.29
C ASN A 564 0.53 -5.31 -32.44
N GLN A 565 1.66 -4.72 -32.05
CA GLN A 565 2.69 -5.30 -31.19
C GLN A 565 2.80 -4.60 -29.83
N ARG A 566 1.90 -3.65 -29.55
CA ARG A 566 1.86 -2.91 -28.30
C ARG A 566 0.85 -3.54 -27.34
N TRP A 567 1.33 -3.82 -26.14
CA TRP A 567 0.64 -4.52 -25.07
C TRP A 567 0.97 -3.91 -23.72
N SER A 568 -0.04 -3.73 -22.89
CA SER A 568 0.11 -3.37 -21.48
C SER A 568 -0.45 -4.46 -20.58
N PHE A 569 0.16 -4.64 -19.41
CA PHE A 569 -0.48 -5.39 -18.34
C PHE A 569 -1.38 -4.41 -17.59
N HIS A 570 -2.63 -4.80 -17.41
CA HIS A 570 -3.59 -4.05 -16.64
C HIS A 570 -4.37 -5.03 -15.76
N GLU A 571 -4.25 -4.93 -14.44
CA GLU A 571 -4.68 -5.95 -13.46
C GLU A 571 -4.08 -7.34 -13.74
N SER A 572 -4.85 -8.23 -14.38
CA SER A 572 -4.42 -9.55 -14.87
C SER A 572 -4.75 -9.71 -16.36
N ALA A 573 -5.13 -8.66 -17.06
CA ALA A 573 -5.31 -8.67 -18.50
C ALA A 573 -4.00 -8.25 -19.20
N ILE A 574 -3.74 -8.85 -20.36
CA ILE A 574 -2.71 -8.39 -21.29
C ILE A 574 -3.46 -7.68 -22.43
N VAL A 575 -3.44 -6.35 -22.41
CA VAL A 575 -4.29 -5.47 -23.23
C VAL A 575 -3.51 -5.01 -24.46
N ALA A 576 -4.03 -5.25 -25.66
CA ALA A 576 -3.44 -4.74 -26.90
C ALA A 576 -3.77 -3.26 -27.11
N ALA A 577 -2.94 -2.54 -27.86
CA ALA A 577 -3.26 -1.19 -28.32
C ALA A 577 -4.50 -1.20 -29.23
N GLY A 578 -5.64 -0.83 -28.64
CA GLY A 578 -6.97 -1.04 -29.20
C GLY A 578 -8.02 -1.48 -28.16
N GLY A 579 -7.58 -1.80 -26.94
CA GLY A 579 -8.44 -2.04 -25.77
C GLY A 579 -8.99 -3.46 -25.64
N ARG A 580 -8.66 -4.35 -26.59
CA ARG A 580 -8.95 -5.79 -26.51
C ARG A 580 -7.82 -6.53 -25.80
N VAL A 581 -8.10 -7.74 -25.32
CA VAL A 581 -7.19 -8.51 -24.46
C VAL A 581 -6.75 -9.83 -25.07
N LEU A 582 -5.62 -10.35 -24.59
CA LEU A 582 -5.12 -11.68 -24.89
C LEU A 582 -6.04 -12.75 -24.28
N ASP A 583 -6.57 -13.62 -25.13
CA ASP A 583 -7.61 -14.59 -24.79
C ASP A 583 -7.22 -16.00 -25.23
N ALA A 584 -7.34 -16.99 -24.34
CA ALA A 584 -7.26 -18.40 -24.71
C ALA A 584 -8.60 -18.86 -25.29
N ILE A 585 -8.59 -19.27 -26.56
CA ILE A 585 -9.79 -19.53 -27.36
C ILE A 585 -10.75 -20.49 -26.65
N SER A 586 -12.02 -20.08 -26.55
CA SER A 586 -13.13 -20.91 -26.05
C SER A 586 -12.89 -21.49 -24.65
N PHE A 587 -12.22 -20.74 -23.76
CA PHE A 587 -11.83 -21.20 -22.42
C PHE A 587 -10.96 -22.47 -22.44
N GLY A 588 -10.30 -22.72 -23.58
CA GLY A 588 -9.47 -23.90 -23.76
C GLY A 588 -8.28 -23.85 -22.81
N SER A 589 -8.06 -24.94 -22.10
CA SER A 589 -6.86 -25.11 -21.27
C SER A 589 -6.00 -26.27 -21.74
N ALA A 590 -6.36 -27.02 -22.78
CA ALA A 590 -5.53 -28.10 -23.27
C ALA A 590 -4.18 -27.58 -23.81
N ASN A 591 -3.12 -28.39 -23.69
CA ASN A 591 -1.85 -28.09 -24.32
C ASN A 591 -2.06 -27.87 -25.83
N GLY A 592 -1.65 -26.71 -26.33
CA GLY A 592 -1.83 -26.32 -27.72
C GLY A 592 -3.07 -25.48 -28.01
N THR A 593 -3.90 -25.15 -27.01
CA THR A 593 -4.96 -24.14 -27.18
C THR A 593 -4.34 -22.83 -27.67
N ARG A 594 -4.90 -22.27 -28.75
CA ARG A 594 -4.40 -21.03 -29.36
C ARG A 594 -4.86 -19.79 -28.60
N LEU A 595 -4.11 -18.70 -28.81
CA LEU A 595 -4.44 -17.37 -28.32
C LEU A 595 -5.06 -16.52 -29.44
N GLN A 596 -5.97 -15.65 -29.05
CA GLN A 596 -6.62 -14.65 -29.90
C GLN A 596 -6.70 -13.30 -29.18
N LEU A 597 -6.94 -12.25 -29.96
CA LEU A 597 -7.42 -10.97 -29.48
C LEU A 597 -8.94 -11.05 -29.29
N TYR A 598 -9.45 -10.60 -28.15
CA TYR A 598 -10.90 -10.64 -27.86
C TYR A 598 -11.33 -9.45 -27.02
N ASP A 599 -12.63 -9.12 -27.03
CA ASP A 599 -13.19 -8.10 -26.14
C ASP A 599 -12.93 -8.48 -24.67
N ASP A 600 -12.55 -7.52 -23.82
CA ASP A 600 -12.35 -7.81 -22.39
C ASP A 600 -13.70 -8.03 -21.72
N VAL A 601 -13.98 -9.30 -21.42
CA VAL A 601 -15.24 -9.72 -20.81
C VAL A 601 -15.04 -10.26 -19.40
N GLY A 602 -13.85 -10.06 -18.82
CA GLY A 602 -13.61 -10.42 -17.43
C GLY A 602 -13.30 -11.90 -17.19
N SER A 603 -13.25 -12.73 -18.23
CA SER A 603 -13.31 -14.18 -18.07
C SER A 603 -11.96 -14.80 -17.71
N PRO A 604 -11.91 -15.95 -16.99
CA PRO A 604 -10.66 -16.55 -16.52
C PRO A 604 -9.63 -16.87 -17.61
N ASN A 605 -10.08 -17.15 -18.84
CA ASN A 605 -9.23 -17.41 -19.99
C ASN A 605 -8.55 -16.15 -20.58
N GLN A 606 -8.88 -14.97 -20.03
CA GLN A 606 -8.27 -13.67 -20.34
C GLN A 606 -7.41 -13.15 -19.19
N ARG A 607 -7.25 -13.95 -18.13
CA ARG A 607 -6.50 -13.58 -16.93
C ARG A 607 -5.14 -14.29 -16.92
N TRP A 608 -4.09 -13.49 -16.81
CA TRP A 608 -2.69 -13.84 -16.94
C TRP A 608 -1.92 -13.22 -15.78
N MET A 609 -1.05 -14.02 -15.18
CA MET A 609 -0.18 -13.60 -14.08
C MET A 609 1.26 -13.89 -14.44
N PHE A 610 2.14 -12.92 -14.24
CA PHE A 610 3.55 -13.06 -14.53
C PHE A 610 4.32 -13.51 -13.29
N TYR A 611 5.17 -14.52 -13.46
CA TYR A 611 6.05 -15.08 -12.43
C TYR A 611 7.50 -14.85 -12.85
N PRO A 612 8.26 -13.96 -12.19
CA PRO A 612 9.66 -13.73 -12.52
C PRO A 612 10.47 -15.03 -12.36
N ALA A 613 11.40 -15.28 -13.29
CA ALA A 613 12.21 -16.49 -13.24
C ALA A 613 13.12 -16.51 -12.00
N SER A 614 13.43 -17.71 -11.47
CA SER A 614 14.53 -17.98 -10.52
C SER A 614 15.74 -18.51 -11.28
N GLY A 615 16.96 -18.20 -10.88
CA GLY A 615 18.12 -18.52 -11.71
C GLY A 615 19.47 -18.17 -11.10
N GLN A 616 20.53 -18.57 -11.79
CA GLN A 616 21.89 -18.18 -11.42
C GLN A 616 22.21 -16.77 -11.92
N ILE A 617 23.06 -16.04 -11.21
CA ILE A 617 23.63 -14.78 -11.70
C ILE A 617 25.08 -15.08 -12.09
N ARG A 618 25.41 -15.01 -13.38
CA ARG A 618 26.75 -15.29 -13.91
C ARG A 618 27.51 -14.03 -14.21
N ILE A 619 28.79 -14.03 -13.89
CA ILE A 619 29.71 -12.99 -14.34
C ILE A 619 30.23 -13.33 -15.75
N ASP A 620 30.54 -12.33 -16.56
CA ASP A 620 31.07 -12.49 -17.93
C ASP A 620 32.30 -13.41 -18.03
N THR A 621 33.04 -13.55 -16.93
CA THR A 621 34.21 -14.42 -16.82
C THR A 621 33.88 -15.90 -16.59
N GLY A 622 32.60 -16.26 -16.50
CA GLY A 622 32.10 -17.64 -16.54
C GLY A 622 31.71 -18.26 -15.20
N ARG A 623 31.78 -17.52 -14.10
CA ARG A 623 31.42 -17.98 -12.74
C ARG A 623 30.07 -17.45 -12.27
N CYS A 624 29.58 -17.96 -11.14
CA CYS A 624 28.30 -17.62 -10.55
C CYS A 624 28.46 -16.80 -9.26
N LEU A 625 27.55 -15.87 -9.04
CA LEU A 625 27.29 -15.30 -7.72
C LEU A 625 26.88 -16.45 -6.79
N ASP A 626 27.45 -16.48 -5.58
CA ASP A 626 27.37 -17.62 -4.69
C ASP A 626 27.21 -17.13 -3.25
N VAL A 627 26.21 -17.65 -2.54
CA VAL A 627 26.11 -17.48 -1.08
C VAL A 627 27.07 -18.45 -0.43
N GLN A 628 28.08 -17.92 0.27
CA GLN A 628 29.20 -18.69 0.76
C GLN A 628 28.75 -19.86 1.63
N GLY A 629 29.13 -21.09 1.22
CA GLY A 629 28.81 -22.33 1.93
C GLY A 629 27.31 -22.64 2.03
N GLY A 630 26.45 -21.93 1.29
CA GLY A 630 25.00 -22.00 1.44
C GLY A 630 24.48 -21.52 2.80
N GLY A 631 25.23 -20.64 3.48
CA GLY A 631 24.85 -20.10 4.77
C GLY A 631 23.52 -19.33 4.74
N ASN A 632 22.69 -19.53 5.76
CA ASN A 632 21.42 -18.85 5.97
C ASN A 632 21.46 -17.88 7.17
N SER A 633 22.67 -17.54 7.65
CA SER A 633 22.89 -16.62 8.75
C SER A 633 22.99 -15.19 8.24
N LEU A 634 22.52 -14.21 9.03
CA LEU A 634 22.72 -12.80 8.70
C LEU A 634 24.21 -12.48 8.63
N GLY A 635 24.62 -11.79 7.57
CA GLY A 635 26.00 -11.46 7.30
C GLY A 635 26.78 -12.55 6.57
N THR A 636 26.12 -13.62 6.10
CA THR A 636 26.79 -14.64 5.27
C THR A 636 27.39 -13.96 4.03
N PRO A 637 28.70 -14.12 3.77
CA PRO A 637 29.35 -13.48 2.62
C PRO A 637 28.77 -13.92 1.28
N VAL A 638 28.74 -13.00 0.32
CA VAL A 638 28.44 -13.29 -1.08
C VAL A 638 29.73 -13.26 -1.87
N GLN A 639 30.00 -14.34 -2.58
CA GLN A 639 31.26 -14.56 -3.25
C GLN A 639 31.04 -14.94 -4.72
N LEU A 640 32.14 -15.04 -5.44
CA LEU A 640 32.17 -15.68 -6.74
C LEU A 640 32.58 -17.14 -6.60
N TRP A 641 31.91 -18.04 -7.32
CA TRP A 641 32.25 -19.47 -7.33
C TRP A 641 31.93 -20.10 -8.69
N ASP A 642 32.55 -21.24 -9.01
CA ASP A 642 32.19 -22.00 -10.20
C ASP A 642 30.70 -22.34 -10.18
N CYS A 643 30.04 -22.33 -11.34
CA CYS A 643 28.61 -22.60 -11.43
C CYS A 643 28.29 -24.08 -11.20
N LEU A 644 27.72 -24.41 -10.06
CA LEU A 644 27.38 -25.77 -9.61
C LEU A 644 25.88 -26.09 -9.72
N GLY A 645 25.01 -25.08 -9.92
CA GLY A 645 23.56 -25.28 -10.08
C GLY A 645 22.84 -25.66 -8.77
N ASN A 646 23.50 -25.46 -7.64
CA ASN A 646 22.96 -25.71 -6.30
C ASN A 646 22.15 -24.50 -5.78
N PRO A 647 21.28 -24.68 -4.76
CA PRO A 647 20.40 -23.62 -4.29
C PRO A 647 21.12 -22.35 -3.81
N ASN A 648 22.36 -22.45 -3.31
CA ASN A 648 23.14 -21.29 -2.85
C ASN A 648 23.68 -20.41 -4.00
N GLN A 649 23.48 -20.82 -5.25
CA GLN A 649 23.74 -20.02 -6.45
C GLN A 649 22.45 -19.66 -7.19
N THR A 650 21.29 -19.96 -6.61
CA THR A 650 19.98 -19.62 -7.16
C THR A 650 19.45 -18.39 -6.45
N PHE A 651 19.05 -17.41 -7.25
CA PHE A 651 18.50 -16.15 -6.80
C PHE A 651 17.14 -15.88 -7.43
N HIS A 652 16.33 -15.12 -6.73
CA HIS A 652 15.09 -14.53 -7.17
C HIS A 652 15.29 -13.02 -7.21
N LEU A 653 14.93 -12.37 -8.31
CA LEU A 653 14.94 -10.92 -8.41
C LEU A 653 13.58 -10.41 -7.91
N GLY A 654 13.58 -9.62 -6.84
CA GLY A 654 12.38 -9.06 -6.22
C GLY A 654 11.99 -7.71 -6.82
N PRO A 655 10.70 -7.33 -6.73
CA PRO A 655 10.12 -6.17 -7.45
C PRO A 655 10.69 -4.82 -7.01
N ASN A 656 11.28 -4.75 -5.82
CA ASN A 656 11.96 -3.55 -5.31
C ASN A 656 13.45 -3.46 -5.72
N GLY A 657 13.89 -4.29 -6.66
CA GLY A 657 15.30 -4.47 -7.03
C GLY A 657 16.09 -5.38 -6.09
N SER A 658 15.44 -6.11 -5.17
CA SER A 658 16.16 -7.06 -4.33
C SER A 658 16.70 -8.24 -5.14
N ILE A 659 17.87 -8.74 -4.75
CA ILE A 659 18.38 -10.04 -5.22
C ILE A 659 18.29 -10.97 -4.03
N VAL A 660 17.30 -11.85 -4.03
CA VAL A 660 16.97 -12.74 -2.91
C VAL A 660 17.57 -14.11 -3.17
N SER A 661 18.39 -14.62 -2.26
CA SER A 661 18.88 -16.00 -2.32
C SER A 661 17.75 -17.02 -2.17
N ALA A 662 17.97 -18.27 -2.58
CA ALA A 662 17.03 -19.37 -2.30
C ALA A 662 16.74 -19.57 -0.79
N GLY A 663 17.59 -19.05 0.09
CA GLY A 663 17.38 -19.04 1.54
C GLY A 663 16.50 -17.90 2.06
N GLY A 664 15.97 -17.03 1.18
CA GLY A 664 15.07 -15.92 1.53
C GLY A 664 15.76 -14.65 2.04
N LEU A 665 17.10 -14.60 2.04
CA LEU A 665 17.88 -13.42 2.42
C LEU A 665 18.25 -12.58 1.19
N CYS A 666 18.34 -11.26 1.37
CA CYS A 666 18.63 -10.29 0.32
C CYS A 666 20.12 -9.98 0.21
N LEU A 667 20.60 -9.78 -1.02
CA LEU A 667 21.90 -9.22 -1.33
C LEU A 667 21.99 -7.79 -0.81
N ASP A 668 22.96 -7.56 0.07
CA ASP A 668 23.08 -6.38 0.89
C ASP A 668 24.49 -5.80 0.80
N ALA A 669 24.60 -4.50 0.53
CA ALA A 669 25.84 -3.77 0.73
C ALA A 669 25.98 -3.41 2.21
N THR A 670 27.03 -3.95 2.83
CA THR A 670 27.19 -3.99 4.29
C THR A 670 27.10 -2.60 4.92
N GLY A 671 26.26 -2.47 5.94
CA GLY A 671 26.16 -1.25 6.75
C GLY A 671 25.66 -0.03 5.99
N TYR A 672 24.83 -0.22 4.95
CA TYR A 672 24.40 0.83 4.01
C TYR A 672 25.54 1.45 3.19
N GLY A 673 26.72 0.84 3.17
CA GLY A 673 27.89 1.38 2.48
C GLY A 673 27.73 1.36 0.96
N MET A 674 27.92 2.52 0.34
CA MET A 674 27.90 2.70 -1.13
C MET A 674 29.20 3.32 -1.64
N THR A 675 30.30 3.08 -0.93
CA THR A 675 31.65 3.48 -1.33
C THR A 675 32.41 2.31 -1.95
N ASN A 676 33.37 2.60 -2.83
CA ASN A 676 34.26 1.61 -3.42
C ASN A 676 34.83 0.67 -2.36
N GLY A 677 34.65 -0.64 -2.56
CA GLY A 677 35.14 -1.69 -1.66
C GLY A 677 34.17 -2.10 -0.56
N THR A 678 32.96 -1.55 -0.48
CA THR A 678 31.97 -2.04 0.49
C THR A 678 31.57 -3.48 0.12
N LEU A 679 31.77 -4.42 1.05
CA LEU A 679 31.53 -5.84 0.82
C LEU A 679 30.03 -6.17 0.76
N LEU A 680 29.69 -7.17 -0.04
CA LEU A 680 28.35 -7.71 -0.15
C LEU A 680 28.16 -8.93 0.75
N GLN A 681 26.96 -9.02 1.31
CA GLN A 681 26.54 -10.06 2.23
C GLN A 681 25.07 -10.43 2.00
N MET A 682 24.64 -11.52 2.61
CA MET A 682 23.22 -11.86 2.77
C MET A 682 22.70 -11.24 4.06
N TRP A 683 21.59 -10.51 3.97
CA TRP A 683 20.96 -9.88 5.13
C TRP A 683 19.44 -10.02 5.08
N ASN A 684 18.77 -9.68 6.19
CA ASN A 684 17.32 -9.59 6.21
C ASN A 684 16.86 -8.65 5.10
N CYS A 685 15.86 -9.06 4.33
CA CYS A 685 15.24 -8.21 3.33
C CYS A 685 14.52 -7.06 4.02
N THR A 686 15.12 -5.87 4.02
CA THR A 686 14.54 -4.67 4.64
C THR A 686 13.96 -3.71 3.60
N GLY A 687 14.11 -4.01 2.30
CA GLY A 687 13.73 -3.13 1.19
C GLY A 687 14.53 -1.82 1.15
N ALA A 688 15.59 -1.71 1.94
CA ALA A 688 16.38 -0.50 2.06
C ALA A 688 17.27 -0.32 0.83
N ALA A 689 17.69 0.92 0.59
CA ALA A 689 18.39 1.31 -0.62
C ALA A 689 19.66 0.49 -0.91
N ASN A 690 20.34 -0.03 0.12
CA ASN A 690 21.53 -0.86 0.00
C ASN A 690 21.29 -2.33 -0.40
N GLN A 691 20.02 -2.69 -0.60
CA GLN A 691 19.58 -4.00 -1.08
C GLN A 691 18.82 -3.90 -2.41
N ARG A 692 18.87 -2.74 -3.06
CA ARG A 692 18.14 -2.43 -4.28
C ARG A 692 19.10 -2.36 -5.46
N TRP A 693 18.92 -3.25 -6.40
CA TRP A 693 19.81 -3.52 -7.52
C TRP A 693 19.04 -3.55 -8.84
N ARG A 694 19.69 -3.11 -9.92
CA ARG A 694 19.21 -3.23 -11.29
C ARG A 694 20.21 -4.01 -12.11
N LEU A 695 19.77 -5.11 -12.72
CA LEU A 695 20.59 -5.93 -13.60
C LEU A 695 20.34 -5.55 -15.07
N ARG A 696 21.34 -5.01 -15.76
CA ARG A 696 21.34 -4.71 -17.21
C ARG A 696 22.76 -4.79 -17.78
N GLY A 697 23.29 -5.99 -17.93
CA GLY A 697 24.69 -6.22 -18.29
C GLY A 697 25.67 -5.89 -17.15
N GLU A 698 25.35 -4.94 -16.27
CA GLU A 698 25.97 -4.75 -14.94
C GLU A 698 24.88 -4.84 -13.86
N ILE A 699 25.24 -5.15 -12.61
CA ILE A 699 24.33 -5.04 -11.45
C ILE A 699 24.62 -3.72 -10.76
N ARG A 700 23.72 -2.75 -10.90
CA ARG A 700 23.88 -1.39 -10.36
C ARG A 700 23.02 -1.19 -9.12
N ALA A 701 23.56 -0.55 -8.08
CA ALA A 701 22.74 -0.11 -6.96
C ALA A 701 21.73 0.95 -7.45
N LEU A 702 20.47 0.89 -7.04
CA LEU A 702 19.43 1.82 -7.52
C LEU A 702 19.56 3.23 -6.94
N ASN A 703 20.29 3.39 -5.84
CA ASN A 703 20.44 4.64 -5.09
C ASN A 703 21.83 5.28 -5.22
N SER A 704 22.74 4.64 -5.94
CA SER A 704 24.08 5.15 -6.23
C SER A 704 24.52 4.51 -7.53
N ASP A 705 25.09 5.25 -8.48
CA ASP A 705 25.58 4.72 -9.76
C ASP A 705 26.81 3.78 -9.62
N MET A 706 26.85 2.97 -8.56
CA MET A 706 27.84 1.98 -8.18
C MET A 706 27.41 0.59 -8.68
N CYS A 707 28.39 -0.25 -8.99
CA CYS A 707 28.21 -1.57 -9.56
C CYS A 707 28.67 -2.67 -8.60
N LEU A 708 27.96 -3.79 -8.60
CA LEU A 708 28.46 -5.04 -8.06
C LEU A 708 29.71 -5.46 -8.84
N GLN A 709 30.79 -5.65 -8.10
CA GLN A 709 32.10 -5.94 -8.61
C GLN A 709 32.67 -7.16 -7.92
N ASP A 710 33.28 -8.04 -8.71
CA ASP A 710 34.24 -8.99 -8.16
C ASP A 710 35.64 -8.33 -8.05
N PRO A 711 36.24 -8.25 -6.85
CA PRO A 711 37.59 -7.69 -6.68
C PRO A 711 38.69 -8.62 -7.22
N GLY A 712 38.40 -9.91 -7.44
CA GLY A 712 39.31 -10.92 -7.98
C GLY A 712 39.35 -10.98 -9.52
N ASN A 713 38.95 -9.90 -10.22
CA ASN A 713 38.86 -9.82 -11.69
C ASN A 713 37.92 -10.85 -12.34
N GLY A 714 36.99 -11.44 -11.58
CA GLY A 714 36.08 -12.50 -12.02
C GLY A 714 36.71 -13.89 -12.08
N GLN A 715 37.97 -14.03 -11.65
CA GLN A 715 38.77 -15.22 -11.93
C GLN A 715 38.96 -16.17 -10.75
N ILE A 716 38.53 -15.79 -9.54
CA ILE A 716 38.92 -16.46 -8.31
C ILE A 716 37.68 -16.94 -7.54
N ASN A 717 37.60 -18.25 -7.29
CA ASN A 717 36.60 -18.81 -6.38
C ASN A 717 36.84 -18.31 -4.95
N GLY A 718 35.77 -17.93 -4.27
CA GLY A 718 35.82 -17.46 -2.88
C GLY A 718 36.14 -15.97 -2.74
N ALA A 719 36.31 -15.24 -3.84
CA ALA A 719 36.42 -13.79 -3.79
C ALA A 719 35.07 -13.19 -3.37
N GLN A 720 35.03 -12.52 -2.21
CA GLN A 720 33.82 -11.85 -1.74
C GLN A 720 33.54 -10.65 -2.64
N THR A 721 32.31 -10.55 -3.15
CA THR A 721 31.91 -9.46 -4.02
C THR A 721 31.74 -8.17 -3.22
N GLN A 722 31.87 -7.04 -3.91
CA GLN A 722 31.82 -5.71 -3.32
C GLN A 722 31.06 -4.75 -4.25
N VAL A 723 30.76 -3.54 -3.79
CA VAL A 723 30.42 -2.42 -4.67
C VAL A 723 31.66 -1.65 -5.10
N GLY A 724 31.68 -1.23 -6.37
CA GLY A 724 32.72 -0.39 -6.95
C GLY A 724 32.16 0.54 -8.03
N ALA A 725 32.93 1.55 -8.42
CA ALA A 725 32.55 2.48 -9.49
C ALA A 725 32.31 1.69 -10.78
N CYS A 726 31.22 1.97 -11.48
CA CYS A 726 30.89 1.28 -12.72
C CYS A 726 31.90 1.62 -13.83
N GLN A 727 32.59 0.60 -14.33
CA GLN A 727 33.66 0.71 -15.32
C GLN A 727 33.36 -0.09 -16.60
N GLY A 728 32.27 -0.86 -16.65
CA GLY A 728 31.93 -1.70 -17.81
C GLY A 728 32.89 -2.86 -18.07
N THR A 729 33.75 -3.19 -17.10
CA THR A 729 34.76 -4.26 -17.21
C THR A 729 34.16 -5.64 -16.97
N ALA A 730 34.81 -6.70 -17.46
CA ALA A 730 34.29 -8.08 -17.37
C ALA A 730 34.08 -8.59 -15.93
N ASN A 731 34.71 -7.96 -14.92
CA ASN A 731 34.50 -8.27 -13.50
C ASN A 731 33.34 -7.48 -12.84
N GLN A 732 32.60 -6.70 -13.64
CA GLN A 732 31.39 -5.97 -13.26
C GLN A 732 30.23 -6.26 -14.21
N ARG A 733 30.46 -7.08 -15.23
CA ARG A 733 29.42 -7.49 -16.16
C ARG A 733 28.81 -8.83 -15.76
N TRP A 734 27.50 -8.83 -15.65
CA TRP A 734 26.70 -9.91 -15.09
C TRP A 734 25.48 -10.18 -15.96
N GLU A 735 25.10 -11.45 -16.03
CA GLU A 735 23.96 -11.95 -16.76
C GLU A 735 23.16 -12.90 -15.86
N TYR A 736 21.84 -12.77 -15.90
CA TYR A 736 20.96 -13.73 -15.24
C TYR A 736 20.72 -14.94 -16.13
N GLN A 737 20.78 -16.11 -15.53
CA GLN A 737 20.61 -17.41 -16.17
C GLN A 737 19.42 -18.10 -15.50
N PRO A 738 18.20 -17.98 -16.06
CA PRO A 738 17.01 -18.66 -15.56
C PRO A 738 17.22 -20.17 -15.44
N ASN A 739 16.69 -20.77 -14.37
CA ASN A 739 16.69 -22.23 -14.15
C ASN A 739 15.70 -22.97 -15.06
#